data_AF-A0A0D3GE70-F1
#
_entry.id   AF-A0A0D3GE70-F1
#
_cell.length_a   1.000
_cell.length_b   1.000
_cell.length_c   1.000
_cell.angle_alpha   90.00
_cell.angle_beta   90.00
_cell.angle_gamma   90.00
#
_symmetry.space_group_name_H-M   'P 1'
#
loop_
_entity.id
_entity.type
_entity.pdbx_description
1 polymer ?
#
loop_
_entity_poly.entity_id
_entity_poly.type
_entity_poly.pdbx_seq_one_letter_code
_entity_poly.pdbx_strand_id
1 'polypeptide(L)'
;MHSQASAAAEKAVVAPYGSWESPISAAAVSAAGRTVEGLAVAGDGRLLWVETRPEEGGRAVLVKEAAEPGGDAVDVTPEGFAVRSLAQEYGGGAFAVQGDVVVFSNYSDQRLYKQTIGDNSAQPLTPDYTGSVLRYADGVFDPHFCRYVTIMEDHRKDSSNPVTTIAAVTISDRDANEPTVLVSGNDFYAFPRIDPIKRRMAWIEWSNPNMSWDKAQLWVGYFSEKGEVHNKICIAGGDPTLVESPTEPKWTSKGELFFITDRESGFWNIYKWDEESNLIVQLYSLDAEFSKPMWIFGVSSYGFLGKDDTSNKIVCCYRQNGRSCAGVLDHDSGSFSELDIPFSSVTNIVSGDGFFYVEGASATLPVSIAKVTLDEKRKTATNFSIVWSSSEDVMQYASYFSLPEFMEFPTVVPGQKAYAYFYAPHNHIFQGSSDEKPPLLVRTHGGPTDEARGVLDLGVQYWTSRGWAFVDVNYGGSTGYGRKFRERLLGQWGVVDVNDCCSCATFLVETGRVDAQRLCVTGESAGGFTTLACLAFRLIFKAGNRKAYFERSPINFVDRFSCPIILFQGLEDTVVSPVQATTIYKAIKDKGLPVALVEYEGEQHGFRKAENIKFTLEQQMVFFARLVGHFKVADGITPIKIDNFDEPSFIPKEAFAYLLFWLGLRPVAAPYGSWRSPITADVVSGADKRLGGIALAGDGRLLWIEGRPEEKGRMVIVKEDDKPVDIIPQEFAARTLAQEYGGGAFAVKDNVVVFSNYKDQRLYKQTGVPVPLTPDYGGPDVSYADGVFDPHFSRYVTVIEEPKVLISGNDFYAFPRIDHNNKRMAWIEWSHPNMPWDKSELWVGYFSESGDLTKRVEHTNEVISVYTLDAEFTRPLWVFGISSYGFLGESNHIVFSYRQHGRSYLGVLDSDIGSVSLLDTPFSDLSNVVTGNDYFYIEGASATVPMSIAKVALNEDRTKVVSFSIIWSSSSDVVQYSSFFSAPEFVEFSTSSTGQKAYAYFYPPSNPNFQGLPDEKPPLLVKTHGGPTAETRGILDLSVQYWTSRGWAYLDVNYGGSTGFGREYRERLLGKWGIVDVDDCCSCARVLVESGKVDERRLCITGRSAGGYTTLASLAFRDTFKAGASLYGIGDLSLLRAETHKFESHYTDNLVGNENAYYERSPINFVDKFTCPVILFQGLDDKVVPPDQARKIYKALKEKGLPVALVEYEGEQHGFRKAENIKFTLEQQMVFFARLVGNFKVADDITPIKIENFD
;
A
#
# COMPACT_ATOMS: atom_id res chain seq x y z
N MET A 1 -51.18 22.04 -10.91
CA MET A 1 -51.89 22.54 -12.11
C MET A 1 -50.90 23.32 -12.96
N HIS A 2 -50.93 23.19 -14.29
CA HIS A 2 -50.09 24.01 -15.16
C HIS A 2 -50.79 25.33 -15.52
N SER A 3 -50.10 26.44 -15.36
CA SER A 3 -50.31 27.66 -16.16
C SER A 3 -48.95 28.15 -16.64
N GLN A 4 -48.84 28.45 -17.93
CA GLN A 4 -47.61 28.91 -18.56
C GLN A 4 -47.32 30.35 -18.16
N ALA A 5 -46.06 30.65 -17.85
CA ALA A 5 -45.48 31.97 -18.08
C ALA A 5 -44.31 31.81 -19.05
N SER A 6 -44.51 32.21 -20.31
CA SER A 6 -43.46 32.21 -21.32
C SER A 6 -42.53 33.41 -21.11
N ALA A 7 -41.51 33.24 -20.27
CA ALA A 7 -40.34 34.10 -20.34
C ALA A 7 -39.56 33.72 -21.60
N ALA A 8 -39.22 34.70 -22.45
CA ALA A 8 -38.32 34.47 -23.56
C ALA A 8 -36.95 34.05 -23.00
N ALA A 9 -36.35 33.02 -23.58
CA ALA A 9 -34.97 32.65 -23.25
C ALA A 9 -34.03 33.76 -23.73
N GLU A 10 -33.67 34.67 -22.82
CA GLU A 10 -32.52 35.54 -23.03
C GLU A 10 -31.30 34.65 -23.29
N LYS A 11 -30.51 34.98 -24.31
CA LYS A 11 -29.31 34.22 -24.63
C LYS A 11 -28.31 34.41 -23.49
N ALA A 12 -28.01 33.33 -22.76
CA ALA A 12 -27.01 33.32 -21.71
C ALA A 12 -25.69 33.94 -22.22
N VAL A 13 -25.14 34.85 -21.42
CA VAL A 13 -23.95 35.63 -21.75
C VAL A 13 -22.74 34.71 -21.77
N VAL A 14 -22.05 34.65 -22.90
CA VAL A 14 -20.82 33.86 -23.02
C VAL A 14 -19.68 34.60 -22.31
N ALA A 15 -19.14 33.99 -21.25
CA ALA A 15 -18.04 34.52 -20.46
C ALA A 15 -17.07 33.40 -20.03
N PRO A 16 -15.75 33.66 -19.91
CA PRO A 16 -14.78 32.65 -19.50
C PRO A 16 -15.13 31.96 -18.17
N TYR A 17 -14.88 30.66 -18.08
CA TYR A 17 -15.10 29.92 -16.83
C TYR A 17 -14.18 30.42 -15.73
N GLY A 18 -14.77 30.72 -14.57
CA GLY A 18 -14.12 31.38 -13.44
C GLY A 18 -14.46 32.87 -13.31
N SER A 19 -14.92 33.52 -14.39
CA SER A 19 -15.15 34.98 -14.44
C SER A 19 -16.60 35.43 -14.21
N TRP A 20 -17.54 34.50 -13.99
CA TRP A 20 -18.97 34.84 -13.97
C TRP A 20 -19.37 35.63 -12.73
N GLU A 21 -20.21 36.65 -12.90
CA GLU A 21 -20.77 37.39 -11.77
C GLU A 21 -21.83 36.55 -11.06
N SER A 22 -21.78 36.54 -9.73
CA SER A 22 -22.67 35.76 -8.86
C SER A 22 -23.06 36.54 -7.61
N PRO A 23 -24.35 36.56 -7.24
CA PRO A 23 -24.83 37.22 -6.03
C PRO A 23 -24.51 36.44 -4.74
N ILE A 24 -24.08 35.17 -4.85
CA ILE A 24 -23.62 34.38 -3.70
C ILE A 24 -22.28 34.95 -3.25
N SER A 25 -22.30 35.77 -2.19
CA SER A 25 -21.10 36.39 -1.61
C SER A 25 -20.50 35.54 -0.49
N ALA A 26 -19.23 35.77 -0.13
CA ALA A 26 -18.61 35.07 1.00
C ALA A 26 -19.29 35.39 2.34
N ALA A 27 -19.92 36.58 2.47
CA ALA A 27 -20.77 36.92 3.60
C ALA A 27 -22.05 36.06 3.62
N ALA A 28 -22.69 35.79 2.47
CA ALA A 28 -23.84 34.90 2.39
C ALA A 28 -23.48 33.44 2.73
N VAL A 29 -22.31 32.95 2.30
CA VAL A 29 -21.79 31.63 2.69
C VAL A 29 -21.60 31.57 4.22
N SER A 30 -20.96 32.59 4.79
CA SER A 30 -20.72 32.65 6.23
C SER A 30 -22.00 32.74 7.06
N ALA A 31 -23.00 33.51 6.62
CA ALA A 31 -24.29 33.62 7.31
C ALA A 31 -25.09 32.30 7.26
N ALA A 32 -24.93 31.51 6.20
CA ALA A 32 -25.49 30.17 6.10
C ALA A 32 -24.72 29.09 6.90
N GLY A 33 -23.58 29.45 7.50
CA GLY A 33 -22.70 28.56 8.27
C GLY A 33 -23.21 28.15 9.66
N ARG A 34 -24.50 28.39 9.97
CA ARG A 34 -25.12 27.92 11.22
C ARG A 34 -25.20 26.40 11.23
N THR A 35 -24.76 25.77 12.32
CA THR A 35 -24.78 24.33 12.52
C THR A 35 -25.67 23.95 13.70
N VAL A 36 -26.16 22.72 13.69
CA VAL A 36 -26.93 22.11 14.77
C VAL A 36 -26.15 20.93 15.37
N GLU A 37 -26.25 20.75 16.68
CA GLU A 37 -25.68 19.63 17.43
C GLU A 37 -26.70 19.14 18.49
N GLY A 38 -26.90 17.83 18.57
CA GLY A 38 -27.74 17.18 19.60
C GLY A 38 -29.24 17.48 19.48
N LEU A 39 -30.08 16.44 19.49
CA LEU A 39 -31.53 16.57 19.45
C LEU A 39 -32.15 15.91 20.68
N ALA A 40 -33.08 16.59 21.34
CA ALA A 40 -33.86 16.03 22.43
C ALA A 40 -35.32 16.53 22.40
N VAL A 41 -36.22 15.83 23.09
CA VAL A 41 -37.62 16.24 23.23
C VAL A 41 -37.87 16.63 24.69
N ALA A 42 -38.38 17.85 24.91
CA ALA A 42 -38.73 18.36 26.23
C ALA A 42 -40.01 17.70 26.78
N GLY A 43 -40.30 17.90 28.06
CA GLY A 43 -41.48 17.32 28.73
C GLY A 43 -42.85 17.68 28.12
N ASP A 44 -42.93 18.77 27.35
CA ASP A 44 -44.11 19.21 26.59
C ASP A 44 -44.15 18.72 25.13
N GLY A 45 -43.24 17.82 24.74
CA GLY A 45 -43.22 17.20 23.40
C GLY A 45 -42.58 18.06 22.29
N ARG A 46 -41.98 19.20 22.65
CA ARG A 46 -41.28 20.12 21.72
C ARG A 46 -39.80 19.80 21.62
N LEU A 47 -39.21 20.09 20.46
CA LEU A 47 -37.78 19.86 20.19
C LEU A 47 -36.89 20.84 20.98
N LEU A 48 -35.74 20.32 21.41
CA LEU A 48 -34.56 21.04 21.88
C LEU A 48 -33.36 20.67 20.99
N TRP A 49 -32.55 21.67 20.63
CA TRP A 49 -31.30 21.48 19.88
C TRP A 49 -30.25 22.51 20.28
N VAL A 50 -28.96 22.19 20.14
CA VAL A 50 -27.89 23.21 20.22
C VAL A 50 -27.64 23.77 18.83
N GLU A 51 -27.59 25.09 18.70
CA GLU A 51 -27.33 25.80 17.46
C GLU A 51 -26.12 26.71 17.64
N THR A 52 -25.26 26.81 16.62
CA THR A 52 -24.16 27.78 16.62
C THR A 52 -24.61 29.16 16.14
N ARG A 53 -24.02 30.21 16.73
CA ARG A 53 -24.24 31.61 16.41
C ARG A 53 -22.93 32.22 15.88
N PRO A 54 -22.61 32.11 14.56
CA PRO A 54 -21.37 32.66 14.00
C PRO A 54 -21.19 34.17 14.22
N GLU A 55 -22.29 34.93 14.24
CA GLU A 55 -22.31 36.38 14.49
C GLU A 55 -22.07 36.75 15.97
N GLU A 56 -22.27 35.80 16.90
CA GLU A 56 -21.98 35.95 18.33
C GLU A 56 -20.63 35.30 18.69
N GLY A 57 -19.64 35.40 17.80
CA GLY A 57 -18.30 34.82 17.99
C GLY A 57 -18.29 33.29 17.99
N GLY A 58 -19.28 32.64 17.38
CA GLY A 58 -19.39 31.17 17.32
C GLY A 58 -20.03 30.52 18.56
N ARG A 59 -20.76 31.29 19.39
CA ARG A 59 -21.44 30.80 20.61
C ARG A 59 -22.40 29.64 20.30
N ALA A 60 -22.37 28.58 21.11
CA ALA A 60 -23.29 27.45 21.02
C ALA A 60 -24.47 27.63 22.00
N VAL A 61 -25.70 27.57 21.50
CA VAL A 61 -26.91 27.96 22.23
C VAL A 61 -27.92 26.83 22.18
N LEU A 62 -28.41 26.37 23.33
CA LEU A 62 -29.55 25.47 23.39
C LEU A 62 -30.84 26.26 23.11
N VAL A 63 -31.61 25.81 22.13
CA VAL A 63 -32.83 26.45 21.63
C VAL A 63 -34.00 25.48 21.78
N LYS A 64 -35.20 26.00 22.08
CA LYS A 64 -36.46 25.26 22.13
C LYS A 64 -37.40 25.67 21.00
N GLU A 65 -38.06 24.69 20.37
CA GLU A 65 -39.09 24.88 19.34
C GLU A 65 -40.20 25.81 19.84
N ALA A 66 -40.71 26.66 18.94
CA ALA A 66 -41.79 27.59 19.22
C ALA A 66 -43.04 26.90 19.77
N ALA A 67 -43.85 27.64 20.55
CA ALA A 67 -45.09 27.09 21.09
C ALA A 67 -46.20 26.96 20.02
N GLU A 68 -46.19 27.84 19.02
CA GLU A 68 -47.14 27.88 17.91
C GLU A 68 -46.40 27.72 16.57
N PRO A 69 -46.99 27.06 15.55
CA PRO A 69 -46.36 26.90 14.24
C PRO A 69 -46.04 28.25 13.58
N GLY A 70 -44.76 28.45 13.21
CA GLY A 70 -44.29 29.70 12.60
C GLY A 70 -44.02 30.85 13.56
N GLY A 71 -44.02 30.61 14.88
CA GLY A 71 -43.42 31.52 15.86
C GLY A 71 -41.90 31.33 15.96
N ASP A 72 -41.22 32.30 16.59
CA ASP A 72 -39.78 32.23 16.82
C ASP A 72 -39.40 31.15 17.85
N ALA A 73 -38.28 30.49 17.60
CA ALA A 73 -37.67 29.57 18.56
C ALA A 73 -37.08 30.35 19.77
N VAL A 74 -37.03 29.71 20.93
CA VAL A 74 -36.67 30.37 22.19
C VAL A 74 -35.31 29.88 22.69
N ASP A 75 -34.36 30.79 22.86
CA ASP A 75 -33.07 30.52 23.51
C ASP A 75 -33.29 30.06 24.97
N VAL A 76 -32.67 28.93 25.32
CA VAL A 76 -32.72 28.30 26.65
C VAL A 76 -31.40 28.47 27.41
N THR A 77 -30.31 28.81 26.71
CA THR A 77 -29.00 29.08 27.34
C THR A 77 -28.94 30.51 27.90
N PRO A 78 -28.62 30.70 29.19
CA PRO A 78 -28.50 32.03 29.80
C PRO A 78 -27.39 32.89 29.16
N GLU A 79 -27.49 34.20 29.34
CA GLU A 79 -26.45 35.15 28.91
C GLU A 79 -25.09 34.81 29.55
N GLY A 80 -24.02 34.86 28.75
CA GLY A 80 -22.66 34.50 29.18
C GLY A 80 -22.33 33.00 29.16
N PHE A 81 -23.31 32.12 28.95
CA PHE A 81 -23.10 30.67 28.81
C PHE A 81 -23.08 30.23 27.33
N ALA A 82 -22.41 29.10 27.08
CA ALA A 82 -22.47 28.40 25.80
C ALA A 82 -22.49 26.89 26.02
N VAL A 83 -23.38 26.16 25.34
CA VAL A 83 -23.57 24.72 25.53
C VAL A 83 -22.63 23.96 24.59
N ARG A 84 -21.42 23.63 25.05
CA ARG A 84 -20.42 22.89 24.28
C ARG A 84 -19.38 22.22 25.18
N SER A 85 -19.14 20.94 24.93
CA SER A 85 -18.03 20.19 25.54
C SER A 85 -16.77 20.26 24.68
N LEU A 86 -15.60 20.17 25.34
CA LEU A 86 -14.29 19.94 24.73
C LEU A 86 -13.81 18.50 24.96
N ALA A 87 -14.67 17.59 25.44
CA ALA A 87 -14.30 16.18 25.55
C ALA A 87 -13.92 15.61 24.17
N GLN A 88 -12.87 14.79 24.11
CA GLN A 88 -12.22 14.32 22.88
C GLN A 88 -11.78 15.43 21.90
N GLU A 89 -11.67 16.69 22.35
CA GLU A 89 -11.45 17.93 21.56
C GLU A 89 -12.57 18.27 20.55
N TYR A 90 -13.26 17.27 19.99
CA TYR A 90 -14.39 17.44 19.06
C TYR A 90 -15.73 17.80 19.73
N GLY A 91 -15.96 17.37 20.97
CA GLY A 91 -17.20 17.63 21.70
C GLY A 91 -18.33 16.66 21.35
N GLY A 92 -19.56 17.17 21.16
CA GLY A 92 -20.77 16.35 21.16
C GLY A 92 -21.37 16.17 22.55
N GLY A 93 -22.62 15.67 22.60
CA GLY A 93 -23.27 15.23 23.83
C GLY A 93 -23.29 16.27 24.95
N ALA A 94 -23.28 17.55 24.61
CA ALA A 94 -23.06 18.65 25.55
C ALA A 94 -24.25 18.96 26.47
N PHE A 95 -25.41 18.33 26.27
CA PHE A 95 -26.57 18.46 27.14
C PHE A 95 -27.42 17.19 27.19
N ALA A 96 -28.25 17.07 28.23
CA ALA A 96 -29.36 16.15 28.31
C ALA A 96 -30.55 16.81 29.02
N VAL A 97 -31.76 16.29 28.79
CA VAL A 97 -33.01 16.80 29.37
C VAL A 97 -33.81 15.68 30.05
N GLN A 98 -34.45 16.02 31.17
CA GLN A 98 -35.46 15.18 31.82
C GLN A 98 -36.65 16.07 32.23
N GLY A 99 -37.78 15.94 31.54
CA GLY A 99 -38.92 16.85 31.69
C GLY A 99 -38.54 18.27 31.25
N ASP A 100 -38.55 19.21 32.19
CA ASP A 100 -38.11 20.59 31.99
C ASP A 100 -36.75 20.91 32.67
N VAL A 101 -36.04 19.90 33.18
CA VAL A 101 -34.68 20.07 33.73
C VAL A 101 -33.65 19.72 32.67
N VAL A 102 -32.72 20.65 32.43
CA VAL A 102 -31.57 20.47 31.55
C VAL A 102 -30.30 20.40 32.39
N VAL A 103 -29.42 19.45 32.06
CA VAL A 103 -28.02 19.47 32.49
C VAL A 103 -27.15 19.66 31.26
N PHE A 104 -26.18 20.59 31.31
CA PHE A 104 -25.33 20.94 30.17
C PHE A 104 -23.88 21.22 30.57
N SER A 105 -22.95 20.95 29.66
CA SER A 105 -21.54 21.33 29.76
C SER A 105 -21.35 22.76 29.23
N ASN A 106 -20.87 23.66 30.08
CA ASN A 106 -20.61 25.04 29.70
C ASN A 106 -19.22 25.19 29.06
N TYR A 107 -19.15 25.90 27.94
CA TYR A 107 -17.93 26.02 27.14
C TYR A 107 -16.76 26.67 27.89
N SER A 108 -17.01 27.78 28.61
CA SER A 108 -15.95 28.65 29.13
C SER A 108 -15.18 28.08 30.33
N ASP A 109 -15.79 27.16 31.09
CA ASP A 109 -15.19 26.54 32.28
C ASP A 109 -15.23 25.00 32.25
N GLN A 110 -15.87 24.40 31.24
CA GLN A 110 -16.08 22.95 31.07
C GLN A 110 -16.82 22.27 32.23
N ARG A 111 -17.53 23.04 33.07
CA ARG A 111 -18.31 22.50 34.21
C ARG A 111 -19.71 22.08 33.76
N LEU A 112 -20.31 21.16 34.50
CA LEU A 112 -21.72 20.81 34.34
C LEU A 112 -22.59 21.80 35.11
N TYR A 113 -23.62 22.30 34.43
CA TYR A 113 -24.64 23.18 34.99
C TYR A 113 -26.03 22.55 34.85
N LYS A 114 -26.88 22.79 35.85
CA LYS A 114 -28.29 22.41 35.90
C LYS A 114 -29.15 23.66 35.80
N GLN A 115 -30.17 23.61 34.97
CA GLN A 115 -31.17 24.68 34.86
C GLN A 115 -32.58 24.10 34.64
N THR A 116 -33.59 24.91 34.93
CA THR A 116 -34.99 24.60 34.55
C THR A 116 -35.34 25.43 33.32
N ILE A 117 -35.96 24.83 32.31
CA ILE A 117 -36.35 25.54 31.08
C ILE A 117 -37.29 26.70 31.42
N GLY A 118 -36.92 27.92 31.03
CA GLY A 118 -37.65 29.15 31.33
C GLY A 118 -37.20 29.87 32.61
N ASP A 119 -36.24 29.33 33.36
CA ASP A 119 -35.46 30.08 34.33
C ASP A 119 -34.13 30.53 33.69
N ASN A 120 -33.66 31.73 34.05
CA ASN A 120 -32.40 32.30 33.57
C ASN A 120 -31.21 31.98 34.52
N SER A 121 -31.43 31.18 35.57
CA SER A 121 -30.39 30.77 36.52
C SER A 121 -29.85 29.37 36.23
N ALA A 122 -28.53 29.28 36.00
CA ALA A 122 -27.80 28.02 35.84
C ALA A 122 -27.00 27.73 37.12
N GLN A 123 -27.27 26.60 37.78
CA GLN A 123 -26.58 26.15 38.99
C GLN A 123 -25.43 25.19 38.61
N PRO A 124 -24.17 25.44 39.01
CA PRO A 124 -23.11 24.47 38.78
C PRO A 124 -23.32 23.20 39.61
N LEU A 125 -23.10 22.04 39.00
CA LEU A 125 -23.12 20.73 39.66
C LEU A 125 -21.72 20.22 40.03
N THR A 126 -20.70 20.58 39.25
CA THR A 126 -19.31 20.13 39.46
C THR A 126 -18.41 21.26 39.99
N PRO A 127 -17.35 20.96 40.77
CA PRO A 127 -16.54 22.00 41.42
C PRO A 127 -15.82 22.92 40.43
N ASP A 128 -15.37 24.07 40.91
CA ASP A 128 -14.47 24.96 40.17
C ASP A 128 -13.02 24.59 40.49
N TYR A 129 -12.26 24.20 39.46
CA TYR A 129 -10.85 23.80 39.57
C TYR A 129 -9.90 24.88 39.03
N THR A 130 -10.41 26.04 38.62
CA THR A 130 -9.72 27.08 37.85
C THR A 130 -9.19 26.58 36.50
N GLY A 131 -9.98 26.78 35.44
CA GLY A 131 -9.67 26.38 34.07
C GLY A 131 -10.23 25.02 33.66
N SER A 132 -10.12 24.70 32.36
CA SER A 132 -10.82 23.62 31.66
C SER A 132 -10.23 22.21 31.89
N VAL A 133 -9.90 21.88 33.14
CA VAL A 133 -9.12 20.67 33.52
C VAL A 133 -9.95 19.41 33.77
N LEU A 134 -11.25 19.54 33.98
CA LEU A 134 -12.21 18.44 33.89
C LEU A 134 -13.21 18.77 32.77
N ARG A 135 -13.58 17.77 31.97
CA ARG A 135 -14.51 17.93 30.84
C ARG A 135 -15.57 16.84 30.88
N TYR A 136 -16.81 17.17 30.49
CA TYR A 136 -17.95 16.26 30.60
C TYR A 136 -18.77 16.19 29.31
N ALA A 137 -19.24 15.01 28.94
CA ALA A 137 -20.08 14.77 27.76
C ALA A 137 -20.95 13.50 27.88
N ASP A 138 -21.90 13.36 26.97
CA ASP A 138 -22.74 12.17 26.76
C ASP A 138 -23.53 11.69 28.00
N GLY A 139 -24.00 12.65 28.80
CA GLY A 139 -24.64 12.35 30.06
C GLY A 139 -26.10 11.89 29.97
N VAL A 140 -26.54 11.22 31.04
CA VAL A 140 -27.88 10.63 31.18
C VAL A 140 -28.35 10.76 32.63
N PHE A 141 -29.66 10.97 32.82
CA PHE A 141 -30.27 10.97 34.15
C PHE A 141 -30.47 9.54 34.66
N ASP A 142 -30.10 9.28 35.92
CA ASP A 142 -30.27 7.99 36.57
C ASP A 142 -31.58 7.99 37.41
N PRO A 143 -32.65 7.29 36.97
CA PRO A 143 -33.92 7.25 37.67
C PRO A 143 -33.88 6.45 38.98
N HIS A 144 -32.85 5.65 39.22
CA HIS A 144 -32.76 4.76 40.40
C HIS A 144 -32.06 5.42 41.59
N PHE A 145 -31.15 6.37 41.33
CA PHE A 145 -30.25 6.95 42.34
C PHE A 145 -30.25 8.49 42.40
N CYS A 146 -31.15 9.17 41.68
CA CYS A 146 -31.28 10.63 41.70
C CYS A 146 -29.96 11.38 41.43
N ARG A 147 -29.26 10.97 40.36
CA ARG A 147 -27.95 11.47 39.95
C ARG A 147 -27.88 11.61 38.43
N TYR A 148 -26.85 12.29 37.96
CA TYR A 148 -26.49 12.39 36.55
C TYR A 148 -25.26 11.53 36.28
N VAL A 149 -25.29 10.65 35.28
CA VAL A 149 -24.16 9.81 34.89
C VAL A 149 -23.60 10.33 33.57
N THR A 150 -22.29 10.55 33.49
CA THR A 150 -21.64 11.26 32.38
C THR A 150 -20.28 10.65 32.07
N ILE A 151 -19.79 10.84 30.85
CA ILE A 151 -18.35 10.73 30.59
C ILE A 151 -17.64 11.91 31.26
N MET A 152 -16.48 11.65 31.85
CA MET A 152 -15.58 12.64 32.45
C MET A 152 -14.14 12.38 32.02
N GLU A 153 -13.49 13.39 31.43
CA GLU A 153 -12.05 13.41 31.15
C GLU A 153 -11.33 14.24 32.23
N ASP A 154 -10.29 13.66 32.85
CA ASP A 154 -9.48 14.32 33.88
C ASP A 154 -8.08 14.69 33.38
N HIS A 155 -7.89 15.97 33.05
CA HIS A 155 -6.63 16.56 32.58
C HIS A 155 -5.76 17.10 33.72
N ARG A 156 -6.17 16.98 35.00
CA ARG A 156 -5.45 17.60 36.14
C ARG A 156 -4.05 17.02 36.36
N LYS A 157 -3.78 15.81 35.85
CA LYS A 157 -2.46 15.14 35.92
C LYS A 157 -1.67 15.22 34.62
N ASP A 158 -2.34 15.01 33.50
CA ASP A 158 -1.79 15.04 32.15
C ASP A 158 -2.84 15.63 31.22
N SER A 159 -2.53 16.75 30.57
CA SER A 159 -3.45 17.40 29.65
C SER A 159 -3.45 16.78 28.25
N SER A 160 -2.40 16.01 27.91
CA SER A 160 -2.18 15.38 26.61
C SER A 160 -2.73 13.95 26.51
N ASN A 161 -2.86 13.26 27.66
CA ASN A 161 -3.50 11.96 27.76
C ASN A 161 -4.38 11.89 29.03
N PRO A 162 -5.56 12.54 29.02
CA PRO A 162 -6.44 12.60 30.18
C PRO A 162 -6.98 11.22 30.57
N VAL A 163 -7.32 11.04 31.84
CA VAL A 163 -8.00 9.82 32.29
C VAL A 163 -9.49 9.94 32.02
N THR A 164 -10.02 9.15 31.07
CA THR A 164 -11.46 9.06 30.80
C THR A 164 -12.14 8.11 31.78
N THR A 165 -13.31 8.48 32.28
CA THR A 165 -14.13 7.65 33.17
C THR A 165 -15.62 7.85 32.92
N ILE A 166 -16.45 6.90 33.36
CA ILE A 166 -17.89 7.14 33.57
C ILE A 166 -18.07 7.55 35.02
N ALA A 167 -18.62 8.74 35.25
CA ALA A 167 -18.75 9.35 36.57
C ALA A 167 -20.21 9.71 36.91
N ALA A 168 -20.54 9.65 38.19
CA ALA A 168 -21.80 10.09 38.77
C ALA A 168 -21.65 11.46 39.43
N VAL A 169 -22.60 12.36 39.14
CA VAL A 169 -22.71 13.71 39.71
C VAL A 169 -24.07 13.84 40.41
N THR A 170 -24.07 14.28 41.66
CA THR A 170 -25.31 14.44 42.43
C THR A 170 -26.12 15.63 41.92
N ILE A 171 -27.44 15.47 41.71
CA ILE A 171 -28.33 16.53 41.19
C ILE A 171 -29.30 17.11 42.24
N SER A 172 -29.28 16.57 43.47
CA SER A 172 -30.10 17.02 44.61
C SER A 172 -29.45 18.14 45.43
N ASP A 173 -28.14 18.25 45.39
CA ASP A 173 -27.37 19.07 46.30
C ASP A 173 -27.30 20.52 45.80
N ARG A 174 -27.15 21.47 46.74
CA ARG A 174 -26.93 22.89 46.39
C ARG A 174 -25.47 23.21 46.13
N ASP A 175 -24.57 22.46 46.76
CA ASP A 175 -23.13 22.63 46.66
C ASP A 175 -22.57 21.72 45.57
N ALA A 176 -21.57 22.21 44.84
CA ALA A 176 -20.93 21.48 43.76
C ALA A 176 -19.93 20.45 44.33
N ASN A 177 -20.23 19.16 44.18
CA ASN A 177 -19.51 18.05 44.81
C ASN A 177 -18.60 17.31 43.80
N GLU A 178 -17.50 16.72 44.30
CA GLU A 178 -16.62 15.86 43.50
C GLU A 178 -17.40 14.70 42.85
N PRO A 179 -17.27 14.47 41.52
CA PRO A 179 -17.89 13.33 40.85
C PRO A 179 -17.40 11.98 41.39
N THR A 180 -18.31 11.02 41.54
CA THR A 180 -17.98 9.64 41.93
C THR A 180 -17.74 8.79 40.70
N VAL A 181 -16.53 8.26 40.52
CA VAL A 181 -16.20 7.36 39.41
C VAL A 181 -16.97 6.03 39.54
N LEU A 182 -17.68 5.65 38.48
CA LEU A 182 -18.43 4.39 38.38
C LEU A 182 -17.69 3.34 37.53
N VAL A 183 -17.03 3.78 36.44
CA VAL A 183 -16.26 2.92 35.54
C VAL A 183 -14.97 3.63 35.14
N SER A 184 -13.86 2.90 35.20
CA SER A 184 -12.51 3.31 34.81
C SER A 184 -11.67 2.08 34.45
N GLY A 185 -10.56 2.30 33.74
CA GLY A 185 -9.57 1.26 33.43
C GLY A 185 -9.20 1.11 31.95
N ASN A 186 -10.05 1.58 31.04
CA ASN A 186 -9.75 1.74 29.61
C ASN A 186 -9.49 3.21 29.26
N ASP A 187 -8.98 3.45 28.06
CA ASP A 187 -8.61 4.80 27.62
C ASP A 187 -9.84 5.66 27.28
N PHE A 188 -10.89 5.05 26.73
CA PHE A 188 -12.06 5.77 26.22
C PHE A 188 -13.40 5.10 26.57
N TYR A 189 -14.42 5.94 26.76
CA TYR A 189 -15.78 5.55 27.13
C TYR A 189 -16.82 6.40 26.39
N ALA A 190 -17.96 5.82 26.03
CA ALA A 190 -19.10 6.52 25.45
C ALA A 190 -20.43 5.83 25.78
N PHE A 191 -21.54 6.50 25.47
CA PHE A 191 -22.91 6.01 25.60
C PHE A 191 -23.26 5.38 26.96
N PRO A 192 -23.05 6.03 28.11
CA PRO A 192 -23.65 5.57 29.36
C PRO A 192 -25.17 5.64 29.23
N ARG A 193 -25.86 4.51 29.33
CA ARG A 193 -27.32 4.40 29.13
C ARG A 193 -27.94 3.52 30.20
N ILE A 194 -28.80 4.11 31.01
CA ILE A 194 -29.44 3.45 32.17
C ILE A 194 -30.71 2.72 31.72
N ASP A 195 -30.92 1.50 32.21
CA ASP A 195 -32.17 0.76 32.03
C ASP A 195 -33.26 1.41 32.92
N PRO A 196 -34.43 1.79 32.37
CA PRO A 196 -35.48 2.47 33.15
C PRO A 196 -36.19 1.55 34.16
N ILE A 197 -36.14 0.23 33.99
CA ILE A 197 -36.79 -0.76 34.86
C ILE A 197 -35.78 -1.41 35.81
N LYS A 198 -34.70 -1.99 35.27
CA LYS A 198 -33.72 -2.75 36.06
C LYS A 198 -32.57 -1.83 36.49
N ARG A 199 -31.97 -2.11 37.65
CA ARG A 199 -30.78 -1.40 38.14
C ARG A 199 -29.52 -1.80 37.38
N ARG A 200 -29.39 -1.34 36.13
CA ARG A 200 -28.22 -1.60 35.27
C ARG A 200 -27.97 -0.48 34.27
N MET A 201 -26.76 -0.48 33.70
CA MET A 201 -26.28 0.47 32.72
C MET A 201 -25.57 -0.27 31.58
N ALA A 202 -25.77 0.18 30.35
CA ALA A 202 -24.95 -0.16 29.20
C ALA A 202 -23.93 0.97 28.92
N TRP A 203 -22.76 0.63 28.37
CA TRP A 203 -21.80 1.60 27.85
C TRP A 203 -20.92 1.00 26.74
N ILE A 204 -20.30 1.85 25.94
CA ILE A 204 -19.22 1.50 25.01
C ILE A 204 -17.87 1.85 25.63
N GLU A 205 -16.88 0.98 25.49
CA GLU A 205 -15.47 1.26 25.83
C GLU A 205 -14.53 0.75 24.73
N TRP A 206 -13.40 1.44 24.56
CA TRP A 206 -12.31 1.03 23.67
C TRP A 206 -10.97 1.59 24.18
N SER A 207 -9.88 1.06 23.64
CA SER A 207 -8.52 1.39 24.06
C SER A 207 -7.57 1.48 22.87
N ASN A 208 -6.51 2.26 23.05
CA ASN A 208 -5.45 2.44 22.07
C ASN A 208 -4.86 1.08 21.65
N PRO A 209 -4.47 0.89 20.37
CA PRO A 209 -4.39 1.90 19.31
C PRO A 209 -5.66 2.03 18.44
N ASN A 210 -6.80 1.47 18.88
CA ASN A 210 -8.03 1.43 18.07
C ASN A 210 -8.84 2.72 18.21
N MET A 211 -9.48 3.17 17.13
CA MET A 211 -10.63 4.06 17.21
C MET A 211 -11.93 3.27 17.41
N SER A 212 -13.02 3.94 17.79
CA SER A 212 -14.32 3.31 18.05
C SER A 212 -14.87 2.50 16.85
N TRP A 213 -14.56 2.91 15.62
CA TRP A 213 -14.91 2.22 14.37
C TRP A 213 -13.90 1.16 13.88
N ASP A 214 -12.79 0.99 14.59
CA ASP A 214 -11.81 -0.07 14.33
C ASP A 214 -12.14 -1.30 15.18
N LYS A 215 -12.23 -1.11 16.51
CA LYS A 215 -12.73 -2.11 17.46
C LYS A 215 -13.20 -1.44 18.75
N ALA A 216 -14.40 -1.78 19.21
CA ALA A 216 -14.97 -1.31 20.46
C ALA A 216 -15.69 -2.46 21.19
N GLN A 217 -16.11 -2.23 22.44
CA GLN A 217 -16.84 -3.22 23.24
C GLN A 217 -18.09 -2.62 23.85
N LEU A 218 -19.21 -3.33 23.74
CA LEU A 218 -20.46 -3.01 24.44
C LEU A 218 -20.51 -3.81 25.74
N TRP A 219 -20.66 -3.12 26.86
CA TRP A 219 -20.76 -3.72 28.18
C TRP A 219 -22.08 -3.39 28.86
N VAL A 220 -22.54 -4.29 29.72
CA VAL A 220 -23.64 -4.08 30.66
C VAL A 220 -23.16 -4.38 32.07
N GLY A 221 -23.48 -3.51 33.03
CA GLY A 221 -23.14 -3.66 34.44
C GLY A 221 -24.31 -3.31 35.35
N TYR A 222 -24.39 -3.97 36.50
CA TYR A 222 -25.50 -3.87 37.44
C TYR A 222 -25.15 -2.94 38.59
N PHE A 223 -26.12 -2.18 39.10
CA PHE A 223 -25.92 -1.31 40.26
C PHE A 223 -26.22 -2.04 41.56
N SER A 224 -25.28 -1.94 42.51
CA SER A 224 -25.48 -2.37 43.89
C SER A 224 -26.55 -1.50 44.58
N GLU A 225 -26.97 -1.87 45.80
CA GLU A 225 -27.85 -1.02 46.61
C GLU A 225 -27.27 0.39 46.90
N LYS A 226 -25.94 0.55 46.78
CA LYS A 226 -25.23 1.82 46.93
C LYS A 226 -25.04 2.59 45.61
N GLY A 227 -25.48 2.04 44.48
CA GLY A 227 -25.31 2.64 43.16
C GLY A 227 -23.93 2.40 42.51
N GLU A 228 -23.13 1.49 43.04
CA GLU A 228 -21.82 1.09 42.48
C GLU A 228 -21.99 0.04 41.36
N VAL A 229 -21.20 0.10 40.29
CA VAL A 229 -21.29 -0.84 39.16
C VAL A 229 -20.54 -2.14 39.44
N HIS A 230 -21.22 -3.29 39.36
CA HIS A 230 -20.67 -4.63 39.49
C HIS A 230 -21.23 -5.59 38.42
N ASN A 231 -20.80 -6.86 38.44
CA ASN A 231 -21.25 -7.92 37.51
C ASN A 231 -21.22 -7.48 36.03
N LYS A 232 -20.09 -6.95 35.58
CA LYS A 232 -19.90 -6.45 34.20
C LYS A 232 -19.89 -7.62 33.21
N ILE A 233 -20.68 -7.53 32.15
CA ILE A 233 -20.76 -8.51 31.05
C ILE A 233 -20.46 -7.79 29.75
N CYS A 234 -19.49 -8.29 28.97
CA CYS A 234 -19.24 -7.83 27.60
C CYS A 234 -20.28 -8.50 26.69
N ILE A 235 -21.13 -7.70 26.06
CA ILE A 235 -22.21 -8.15 25.18
C ILE A 235 -21.69 -8.35 23.76
N ALA A 236 -20.99 -7.37 23.22
CA ALA A 236 -20.43 -7.37 21.86
C ALA A 236 -18.99 -6.82 21.87
N GLY A 237 -18.15 -7.27 20.93
CA GLY A 237 -16.74 -6.87 20.81
C GLY A 237 -15.76 -7.60 21.74
N GLY A 238 -16.26 -8.50 22.59
CA GLY A 238 -15.47 -9.30 23.54
C GLY A 238 -14.73 -10.50 22.91
N ASP A 239 -15.16 -10.95 21.73
CA ASP A 239 -14.56 -12.09 21.04
C ASP A 239 -13.23 -11.66 20.35
N PRO A 240 -12.11 -12.39 20.56
CA PRO A 240 -10.85 -12.10 19.88
C PRO A 240 -10.81 -12.56 18.41
N THR A 241 -11.70 -13.46 18.00
CA THR A 241 -11.80 -14.00 16.62
C THR A 241 -12.68 -13.15 15.71
N LEU A 242 -13.58 -12.35 16.29
CA LEU A 242 -14.45 -11.42 15.58
C LEU A 242 -13.91 -9.98 15.74
N VAL A 243 -13.90 -9.25 14.63
CA VAL A 243 -13.69 -7.80 14.65
C VAL A 243 -15.04 -7.14 14.44
N GLU A 244 -15.48 -6.36 15.43
CA GLU A 244 -16.72 -5.60 15.39
C GLU A 244 -16.57 -4.29 16.17
N SER A 245 -17.38 -3.30 15.80
CA SER A 245 -17.36 -1.94 16.32
C SER A 245 -18.76 -1.54 16.81
N PRO A 246 -19.19 -2.02 18.00
CA PRO A 246 -20.50 -1.71 18.55
C PRO A 246 -20.64 -0.25 18.98
N THR A 247 -21.83 0.32 18.78
CA THR A 247 -22.17 1.72 19.04
C THR A 247 -23.66 1.90 19.37
N GLU A 248 -24.03 3.09 19.85
CA GLU A 248 -25.41 3.52 20.10
C GLU A 248 -26.31 2.50 20.85
N PRO A 249 -25.91 1.96 22.02
CA PRO A 249 -26.82 1.17 22.86
C PRO A 249 -28.02 2.03 23.31
N LYS A 250 -29.23 1.47 23.29
CA LYS A 250 -30.45 2.11 23.82
C LYS A 250 -31.34 1.06 24.49
N TRP A 251 -31.90 1.43 25.63
CA TRP A 251 -32.91 0.64 26.34
C TRP A 251 -34.30 1.04 25.92
N THR A 252 -35.19 0.07 25.72
CA THR A 252 -36.63 0.34 25.64
C THR A 252 -37.21 0.65 27.03
N SER A 253 -38.41 1.23 27.06
CA SER A 253 -39.26 1.35 28.25
C SER A 253 -39.48 0.00 28.97
N LYS A 254 -39.35 -1.12 28.25
CA LYS A 254 -39.50 -2.51 28.73
C LYS A 254 -38.18 -3.10 29.27
N GLY A 255 -37.07 -2.37 29.22
CA GLY A 255 -35.75 -2.82 29.67
C GLY A 255 -35.04 -3.78 28.70
N GLU A 256 -35.38 -3.73 27.41
CA GLU A 256 -34.72 -4.51 26.35
C GLU A 256 -33.58 -3.69 25.72
N LEU A 257 -32.43 -4.31 25.46
CA LEU A 257 -31.24 -3.62 24.90
C LEU A 257 -31.17 -3.79 23.38
N PHE A 258 -31.14 -2.66 22.69
CA PHE A 258 -30.84 -2.55 21.27
C PHE A 258 -29.51 -1.80 21.10
N PHE A 259 -28.77 -2.10 20.04
CA PHE A 259 -27.51 -1.45 19.71
C PHE A 259 -27.18 -1.62 18.23
N ILE A 260 -26.14 -0.94 17.76
CA ILE A 260 -25.63 -1.06 16.39
C ILE A 260 -24.25 -1.70 16.42
N THR A 261 -23.93 -2.58 15.48
CA THR A 261 -22.58 -3.16 15.29
C THR A 261 -22.39 -3.57 13.83
N ASP A 262 -21.15 -3.60 13.35
CA ASP A 262 -20.77 -3.97 11.97
C ASP A 262 -20.26 -5.41 11.84
N ARG A 263 -20.53 -6.25 12.86
CA ARG A 263 -20.19 -7.67 12.88
C ARG A 263 -20.68 -8.42 11.65
N GLU A 264 -19.87 -9.39 11.21
CA GLU A 264 -20.18 -10.40 10.19
C GLU A 264 -20.41 -9.85 8.77
N SER A 265 -21.37 -8.94 8.56
CA SER A 265 -21.63 -8.27 7.28
C SER A 265 -20.57 -7.22 6.91
N GLY A 266 -19.91 -6.63 7.93
CA GLY A 266 -19.09 -5.43 7.75
C GLY A 266 -19.90 -4.15 7.54
N PHE A 267 -21.21 -4.15 7.83
CA PHE A 267 -22.08 -2.98 7.78
C PHE A 267 -22.76 -2.78 9.13
N TRP A 268 -22.71 -1.56 9.67
CA TRP A 268 -23.40 -1.22 10.91
C TRP A 268 -24.90 -1.45 10.76
N ASN A 269 -25.44 -2.49 11.39
CA ASN A 269 -26.86 -2.85 11.39
C ASN A 269 -27.42 -2.82 12.83
N ILE A 270 -28.75 -2.83 12.99
CA ILE A 270 -29.40 -2.82 14.31
C ILE A 270 -29.59 -4.25 14.84
N TYR A 271 -29.11 -4.47 16.07
CA TYR A 271 -29.18 -5.74 16.79
C TYR A 271 -29.89 -5.56 18.14
N LYS A 272 -30.37 -6.68 18.67
CA LYS A 272 -30.96 -6.82 20.01
C LYS A 272 -30.17 -7.84 20.83
N TRP A 273 -29.96 -7.57 22.11
CA TRP A 273 -29.45 -8.58 23.05
C TRP A 273 -30.61 -9.36 23.66
N ASP A 274 -30.61 -10.69 23.51
CA ASP A 274 -31.47 -11.59 24.28
C ASP A 274 -30.76 -11.99 25.58
N GLU A 275 -31.24 -11.45 26.69
CA GLU A 275 -30.70 -11.66 28.03
C GLU A 275 -30.87 -13.11 28.53
N GLU A 276 -31.89 -13.85 28.08
CA GLU A 276 -32.15 -15.22 28.59
C GLU A 276 -31.19 -16.24 27.97
N SER A 277 -30.93 -16.14 26.66
CA SER A 277 -30.00 -17.00 25.94
C SER A 277 -28.56 -16.45 25.87
N ASN A 278 -28.38 -15.18 26.25
CA ASN A 278 -27.16 -14.38 26.03
C ASN A 278 -26.71 -14.36 24.56
N LEU A 279 -27.68 -14.31 23.63
CA LEU A 279 -27.43 -14.22 22.19
C LEU A 279 -27.64 -12.80 21.66
N ILE A 280 -26.95 -12.49 20.57
CA ILE A 280 -27.14 -11.27 19.78
C ILE A 280 -28.01 -11.63 18.57
N VAL A 281 -29.12 -10.91 18.42
CA VAL A 281 -30.11 -11.14 17.35
C VAL A 281 -30.06 -9.97 16.36
N GLN A 282 -29.71 -10.26 15.10
CA GLN A 282 -29.85 -9.28 14.02
C GLN A 282 -31.34 -9.13 13.68
N LEU A 283 -31.83 -7.89 13.66
CA LEU A 283 -33.25 -7.61 13.42
C LEU A 283 -33.60 -7.55 11.93
N TYR A 284 -32.67 -7.02 11.14
CA TYR A 284 -32.74 -6.92 9.69
C TYR A 284 -31.31 -6.83 9.15
N SER A 285 -31.06 -7.48 8.02
CA SER A 285 -29.76 -7.46 7.35
C SER A 285 -29.85 -6.65 6.07
N LEU A 286 -28.99 -5.63 5.96
CA LEU A 286 -28.90 -4.76 4.80
C LEU A 286 -27.46 -4.26 4.65
N ASP A 287 -26.93 -4.30 3.43
CA ASP A 287 -25.64 -3.72 3.06
C ASP A 287 -25.73 -2.18 3.06
N ALA A 288 -25.83 -1.62 4.26
CA ALA A 288 -26.00 -0.20 4.55
C ALA A 288 -25.55 0.12 5.98
N GLU A 289 -24.98 1.31 6.20
CA GLU A 289 -24.53 1.78 7.52
C GLU A 289 -25.68 2.50 8.24
N PHE A 290 -26.22 1.89 9.32
CA PHE A 290 -27.26 2.47 10.19
C PHE A 290 -26.71 3.44 11.26
N SER A 291 -25.41 3.69 11.25
CA SER A 291 -24.74 4.68 12.11
C SER A 291 -23.63 5.37 11.33
N LYS A 292 -22.79 6.14 12.03
CA LYS A 292 -21.66 6.91 11.50
C LYS A 292 -20.47 6.81 12.48
N PRO A 293 -19.23 7.05 12.03
CA PRO A 293 -18.07 7.09 12.93
C PRO A 293 -18.27 8.12 14.05
N MET A 294 -18.10 7.68 15.29
CA MET A 294 -18.32 8.53 16.47
C MET A 294 -17.07 9.37 16.75
N TRP A 295 -16.96 10.49 16.04
CA TRP A 295 -16.02 11.58 16.33
C TRP A 295 -16.52 12.53 17.42
N ILE A 296 -17.83 12.64 17.56
CA ILE A 296 -18.51 13.45 18.58
C ILE A 296 -19.45 12.57 19.40
N PHE A 297 -19.64 12.92 20.67
CA PHE A 297 -20.63 12.28 21.52
C PHE A 297 -22.08 12.60 21.11
N GLY A 298 -23.04 11.80 21.59
CA GLY A 298 -24.47 12.09 21.43
C GLY A 298 -25.05 11.79 20.03
N VAL A 299 -24.35 11.00 19.20
CA VAL A 299 -24.89 10.48 17.94
C VAL A 299 -26.18 9.68 18.21
N SER A 300 -27.21 9.91 17.39
CA SER A 300 -28.50 9.22 17.52
C SER A 300 -29.08 8.90 16.14
N SER A 301 -28.76 7.74 15.59
CA SER A 301 -29.16 7.31 14.26
C SER A 301 -30.48 6.54 14.22
N TYR A 302 -31.04 6.16 15.39
CA TYR A 302 -32.34 5.48 15.50
C TYR A 302 -33.13 5.85 16.77
N GLY A 303 -34.44 5.62 16.78
CA GLY A 303 -35.32 5.81 17.95
C GLY A 303 -36.56 4.93 17.93
N PHE A 304 -37.07 4.58 19.10
CA PHE A 304 -38.30 3.78 19.25
C PHE A 304 -39.55 4.65 19.03
N LEU A 305 -40.53 4.13 18.29
CA LEU A 305 -41.74 4.89 17.93
C LEU A 305 -42.90 4.62 18.88
N GLY A 306 -43.43 5.69 19.48
CA GLY A 306 -44.64 5.67 20.29
C GLY A 306 -44.39 5.91 21.77
N LYS A 307 -45.41 6.43 22.45
CA LYS A 307 -45.36 6.63 23.89
C LYS A 307 -45.03 5.32 24.61
N ASP A 308 -44.05 5.35 25.50
CA ASP A 308 -43.59 4.25 26.35
C ASP A 308 -43.31 2.94 25.57
N ASP A 309 -42.79 3.03 24.33
CA ASP A 309 -42.50 1.92 23.40
C ASP A 309 -43.66 0.92 23.22
N THR A 310 -44.88 1.46 23.18
CA THR A 310 -46.13 0.73 22.90
C THR A 310 -46.22 0.11 21.49
N SER A 311 -45.23 0.33 20.64
CA SER A 311 -45.14 -0.25 19.30
C SER A 311 -43.74 -0.81 19.05
N ASN A 312 -43.69 -1.95 18.36
CA ASN A 312 -42.47 -2.72 18.12
C ASN A 312 -41.71 -2.18 16.89
N LYS A 313 -41.67 -0.85 16.76
CA LYS A 313 -41.20 -0.10 15.59
C LYS A 313 -40.05 0.83 15.95
N ILE A 314 -38.99 0.77 15.16
CA ILE A 314 -37.79 1.61 15.26
C ILE A 314 -37.74 2.49 14.01
N VAL A 315 -37.66 3.81 14.16
CA VAL A 315 -37.29 4.71 13.07
C VAL A 315 -35.77 4.87 13.04
N CYS A 316 -35.15 4.91 11.87
CA CYS A 316 -33.69 5.00 11.72
C CYS A 316 -33.23 5.74 10.45
N CYS A 317 -32.05 6.32 10.53
CA CYS A 317 -31.21 6.73 9.40
C CYS A 317 -30.36 5.55 8.94
N TYR A 318 -30.12 5.42 7.64
CA TYR A 318 -29.14 4.48 7.08
C TYR A 318 -28.47 5.07 5.84
N ARG A 319 -27.28 4.56 5.50
CA ARG A 319 -26.50 4.96 4.32
C ARG A 319 -26.25 3.76 3.42
N GLN A 320 -26.67 3.84 2.17
CA GLN A 320 -26.42 2.81 1.18
C GLN A 320 -25.80 3.43 -0.08
N ASN A 321 -24.63 2.93 -0.47
CA ASN A 321 -23.84 3.45 -1.59
C ASN A 321 -23.62 4.98 -1.51
N GLY A 322 -23.27 5.50 -0.34
CA GLY A 322 -23.03 6.93 -0.11
C GLY A 322 -24.27 7.82 -0.02
N ARG A 323 -25.47 7.32 -0.31
CA ARG A 323 -26.74 8.06 -0.13
C ARG A 323 -27.34 7.73 1.23
N SER A 324 -27.76 8.75 2.00
CA SER A 324 -28.51 8.54 3.24
C SER A 324 -30.02 8.54 2.99
N CYS A 325 -30.73 7.65 3.70
CA CYS A 325 -32.18 7.50 3.68
C CYS A 325 -32.71 7.34 5.11
N ALA A 326 -34.02 7.54 5.29
CA ALA A 326 -34.73 7.24 6.54
C ALA A 326 -35.65 6.01 6.36
N GLY A 327 -35.88 5.24 7.40
CA GLY A 327 -36.75 4.06 7.33
C GLY A 327 -37.35 3.68 8.68
N VAL A 328 -38.30 2.75 8.64
CA VAL A 328 -38.91 2.12 9.81
C VAL A 328 -38.69 0.60 9.77
N LEU A 329 -38.11 0.09 10.85
CA LEU A 329 -37.90 -1.32 11.13
C LEU A 329 -38.95 -1.84 12.12
N ASP A 330 -39.53 -3.00 11.85
CA ASP A 330 -40.32 -3.81 12.77
C ASP A 330 -39.42 -4.88 13.42
N HIS A 331 -39.19 -4.79 14.73
CA HIS A 331 -38.27 -5.71 15.40
C HIS A 331 -38.89 -7.07 15.75
N ASP A 332 -40.22 -7.22 15.66
CA ASP A 332 -40.90 -8.52 15.88
C ASP A 332 -41.04 -9.29 14.57
N SER A 333 -41.37 -8.58 13.49
CA SER A 333 -41.59 -9.19 12.18
C SER A 333 -40.34 -9.21 11.29
N GLY A 334 -39.24 -8.55 11.69
CA GLY A 334 -38.06 -8.32 10.86
C GLY A 334 -38.37 -7.61 9.53
N SER A 335 -39.39 -6.74 9.48
CA SER A 335 -39.77 -6.03 8.25
C SER A 335 -39.26 -4.60 8.24
N PHE A 336 -38.69 -4.19 7.10
CA PHE A 336 -38.17 -2.85 6.88
C PHE A 336 -39.04 -2.08 5.86
N SER A 337 -39.09 -0.76 5.96
CA SER A 337 -39.76 0.12 5.00
C SER A 337 -39.07 1.48 4.95
N GLU A 338 -38.60 1.89 3.77
CA GLU A 338 -38.04 3.22 3.53
C GLU A 338 -39.14 4.30 3.65
N LEU A 339 -38.78 5.46 4.20
CA LEU A 339 -39.65 6.63 4.32
C LEU A 339 -39.30 7.64 3.21
N ASP A 340 -40.26 7.91 2.33
CA ASP A 340 -40.16 8.97 1.33
C ASP A 340 -40.26 10.35 2.03
N ILE A 341 -39.11 11.01 2.20
CA ILE A 341 -38.98 12.35 2.75
C ILE A 341 -38.05 13.22 1.87
N PRO A 342 -38.22 14.56 1.83
CA PRO A 342 -37.44 15.44 0.95
C PRO A 342 -35.92 15.53 1.18
N PHE A 343 -35.38 14.86 2.20
CA PHE A 343 -33.95 14.85 2.51
C PHE A 343 -33.21 13.72 1.77
N SER A 344 -32.06 14.04 1.18
CA SER A 344 -31.15 13.08 0.54
C SER A 344 -29.88 12.83 1.35
N SER A 345 -29.73 13.51 2.48
CA SER A 345 -28.83 13.14 3.56
C SER A 345 -29.51 13.34 4.91
N VAL A 346 -29.37 12.37 5.81
CA VAL A 346 -29.97 12.35 7.15
C VAL A 346 -28.98 11.76 8.16
N THR A 347 -29.03 12.26 9.38
CA THR A 347 -28.02 12.01 10.42
C THR A 347 -28.68 11.66 11.74
N ASN A 348 -29.10 12.67 12.51
CA ASN A 348 -29.64 12.50 13.85
C ASN A 348 -31.17 12.41 13.85
N ILE A 349 -31.71 11.49 14.63
CA ILE A 349 -33.14 11.28 14.87
C ILE A 349 -33.42 11.28 16.37
N VAL A 350 -34.53 11.94 16.75
CA VAL A 350 -35.19 11.75 18.04
C VAL A 350 -36.69 11.50 17.80
N SER A 351 -37.24 10.46 18.41
CA SER A 351 -38.63 10.06 18.25
C SER A 351 -39.57 10.70 19.28
N GLY A 352 -40.84 10.81 18.90
CA GLY A 352 -41.95 11.17 19.76
C GLY A 352 -43.15 10.23 19.54
N ASP A 353 -44.31 10.59 20.07
CA ASP A 353 -45.51 9.76 19.91
C ASP A 353 -46.19 10.02 18.55
N GLY A 354 -45.99 9.10 17.60
CA GLY A 354 -46.55 9.20 16.24
C GLY A 354 -45.78 10.11 15.27
N PHE A 355 -44.67 10.69 15.71
CA PHE A 355 -43.77 11.52 14.89
C PHE A 355 -42.31 11.30 15.29
N PHE A 356 -41.39 11.85 14.49
CA PHE A 356 -39.99 12.00 14.87
C PHE A 356 -39.45 13.34 14.34
N TYR A 357 -38.37 13.83 14.93
CA TYR A 357 -37.56 14.88 14.33
C TYR A 357 -36.31 14.26 13.71
N VAL A 358 -35.91 14.77 12.56
CA VAL A 358 -34.71 14.35 11.83
C VAL A 358 -33.90 15.56 11.36
N GLU A 359 -32.60 15.52 11.64
CA GLU A 359 -31.59 16.40 11.03
C GLU A 359 -31.28 15.88 9.63
N GLY A 360 -31.35 16.75 8.63
CA GLY A 360 -31.03 16.40 7.26
C GLY A 360 -30.92 17.58 6.31
N ALA A 361 -30.57 17.27 5.07
CA ALA A 361 -30.42 18.22 3.98
C ALA A 361 -30.73 17.54 2.64
N SER A 362 -30.79 18.30 1.56
CA SER A 362 -30.85 17.73 0.21
C SER A 362 -30.04 18.55 -0.79
N ALA A 363 -30.02 18.14 -2.05
CA ALA A 363 -29.47 18.92 -3.17
C ALA A 363 -30.07 20.35 -3.30
N THR A 364 -31.23 20.62 -2.70
CA THR A 364 -31.95 21.91 -2.79
C THR A 364 -32.42 22.46 -1.44
N LEU A 365 -32.26 21.71 -0.35
CA LEU A 365 -32.58 22.15 1.02
C LEU A 365 -31.29 22.20 1.85
N PRO A 366 -31.00 23.32 2.55
CA PRO A 366 -29.85 23.41 3.44
C PRO A 366 -30.03 22.52 4.67
N VAL A 367 -28.98 22.41 5.50
CA VAL A 367 -29.05 21.69 6.78
C VAL A 367 -30.21 22.22 7.61
N SER A 368 -31.14 21.34 7.94
CA SER A 368 -32.42 21.66 8.54
C SER A 368 -32.86 20.55 9.50
N ILE A 369 -33.70 20.89 10.47
CA ILE A 369 -34.41 19.89 11.29
C ILE A 369 -35.86 19.86 10.82
N ALA A 370 -36.36 18.67 10.49
CA ALA A 370 -37.75 18.47 10.10
C ALA A 370 -38.50 17.59 11.10
N LYS A 371 -39.73 17.97 11.41
CA LYS A 371 -40.71 17.12 12.09
C LYS A 371 -41.45 16.30 11.05
N VAL A 372 -41.43 14.98 11.21
CA VAL A 372 -42.07 14.02 10.31
C VAL A 372 -43.16 13.28 11.08
N THR A 373 -44.42 13.48 10.68
CA THR A 373 -45.56 12.75 11.23
C THR A 373 -45.77 11.47 10.42
N LEU A 374 -46.07 10.37 11.08
CA LEU A 374 -46.34 9.09 10.44
C LEU A 374 -47.85 8.80 10.34
N ASP A 375 -48.23 7.81 9.55
CA ASP A 375 -49.59 7.26 9.56
C ASP A 375 -49.85 6.42 10.83
N GLU A 376 -51.11 6.07 11.07
CA GLU A 376 -51.50 5.24 12.23
C GLU A 376 -50.74 3.91 12.32
N LYS A 377 -50.34 3.33 11.18
CA LYS A 377 -49.58 2.06 11.12
C LYS A 377 -48.06 2.27 11.21
N ARG A 378 -47.61 3.52 11.26
CA ARG A 378 -46.19 3.92 11.39
C ARG A 378 -45.32 3.30 10.30
N LYS A 379 -45.78 3.40 9.05
CA LYS A 379 -45.10 2.89 7.84
C LYS A 379 -44.79 3.97 6.80
N THR A 380 -45.52 5.09 6.81
CA THR A 380 -45.40 6.14 5.80
C THR A 380 -45.43 7.52 6.45
N ALA A 381 -44.66 8.46 5.92
CA ALA A 381 -44.77 9.87 6.30
C ALA A 381 -46.08 10.47 5.77
N THR A 382 -46.87 11.08 6.66
CA THR A 382 -48.13 11.76 6.34
C THR A 382 -47.98 13.29 6.33
N ASN A 383 -46.98 13.81 7.04
CA ASN A 383 -46.62 15.22 7.04
C ASN A 383 -45.10 15.38 7.24
N PHE A 384 -44.53 16.41 6.61
CA PHE A 384 -43.14 16.82 6.73
C PHE A 384 -43.10 18.34 6.86
N SER A 385 -42.57 18.86 7.97
CA SER A 385 -42.45 20.30 8.22
C SER A 385 -41.06 20.64 8.75
N ILE A 386 -40.37 21.56 8.09
CA ILE A 386 -39.11 22.13 8.60
C ILE A 386 -39.42 22.96 9.85
N VAL A 387 -38.67 22.72 10.91
CA VAL A 387 -38.77 23.36 12.24
C VAL A 387 -37.63 24.36 12.43
N TRP A 388 -36.48 24.07 11.86
CA TRP A 388 -35.29 24.92 11.88
C TRP A 388 -34.50 24.73 10.58
N SER A 389 -33.81 25.76 10.13
CA SER A 389 -32.94 25.73 8.95
C SER A 389 -31.72 26.63 9.11
N SER A 390 -30.55 26.18 8.65
CA SER A 390 -29.31 26.97 8.76
C SER A 390 -29.35 28.28 7.98
N SER A 391 -30.18 28.37 6.92
CA SER A 391 -30.38 29.59 6.14
C SER A 391 -31.74 29.60 5.45
N GLU A 392 -32.66 30.43 5.94
CA GLU A 392 -33.98 30.62 5.32
C GLU A 392 -33.89 31.36 3.98
N ASP A 393 -32.99 32.35 3.92
CA ASP A 393 -32.73 33.19 2.76
C ASP A 393 -32.00 32.47 1.60
N VAL A 394 -31.51 31.24 1.79
CA VAL A 394 -30.71 30.52 0.77
C VAL A 394 -31.49 30.34 -0.54
N MET A 395 -32.81 30.20 -0.45
CA MET A 395 -33.67 29.95 -1.61
C MET A 395 -33.74 31.11 -2.60
N GLN A 396 -33.33 32.33 -2.22
CA GLN A 396 -33.17 33.44 -3.16
C GLN A 396 -32.10 33.16 -4.24
N TYR A 397 -31.17 32.24 -3.96
CA TYR A 397 -30.10 31.83 -4.86
C TYR A 397 -30.41 30.54 -5.64
N ALA A 398 -31.64 30.02 -5.57
CA ALA A 398 -31.98 28.71 -6.17
C ALA A 398 -31.70 28.61 -7.69
N SER A 399 -31.75 29.73 -8.42
CA SER A 399 -31.39 29.83 -9.84
C SER A 399 -29.87 29.83 -10.12
N TYR A 400 -29.04 29.60 -9.10
CA TYR A 400 -27.59 29.46 -9.18
C TYR A 400 -27.08 28.13 -8.59
N PHE A 401 -27.98 27.23 -8.16
CA PHE A 401 -27.57 25.95 -7.59
C PHE A 401 -27.13 24.96 -8.67
N SER A 402 -25.86 24.57 -8.66
CA SER A 402 -25.45 23.29 -9.23
C SER A 402 -25.96 22.17 -8.35
N LEU A 403 -26.73 21.25 -8.94
CA LEU A 403 -27.12 20.02 -8.27
C LEU A 403 -25.92 19.04 -8.22
N PRO A 404 -25.77 18.24 -7.15
CA PRO A 404 -24.76 17.19 -7.05
C PRO A 404 -25.09 16.02 -7.98
N GLU A 405 -24.09 15.58 -8.74
CA GLU A 405 -24.07 14.30 -9.44
C GLU A 405 -23.25 13.31 -8.61
N PHE A 406 -23.89 12.24 -8.12
CA PHE A 406 -23.16 11.12 -7.53
C PHE A 406 -22.46 10.34 -8.64
N MET A 407 -21.14 10.19 -8.53
CA MET A 407 -20.30 9.50 -9.51
C MET A 407 -19.48 8.39 -8.88
N GLU A 408 -19.29 7.33 -9.65
CA GLU A 408 -18.38 6.23 -9.38
C GLU A 408 -17.28 6.27 -10.44
N PHE A 409 -16.02 6.16 -10.02
CA PHE A 409 -14.86 6.25 -10.92
C PHE A 409 -13.80 5.18 -10.61
N PRO A 410 -13.03 4.74 -11.62
CA PRO A 410 -11.95 3.79 -11.42
C PRO A 410 -10.77 4.42 -10.67
N THR A 411 -10.13 3.64 -9.79
CA THR A 411 -8.91 4.04 -9.09
C THR A 411 -7.66 3.55 -9.83
N VAL A 412 -6.47 3.96 -9.38
CA VAL A 412 -5.18 3.42 -9.88
C VAL A 412 -5.02 1.90 -9.66
N VAL A 413 -5.83 1.28 -8.81
CA VAL A 413 -5.83 -0.17 -8.58
C VAL A 413 -6.84 -0.83 -9.54
N PRO A 414 -6.40 -1.72 -10.47
CA PRO A 414 -7.29 -2.34 -11.45
C PRO A 414 -8.49 -3.06 -10.81
N GLY A 415 -9.69 -2.76 -11.30
CA GLY A 415 -10.95 -3.32 -10.79
C GLY A 415 -11.48 -2.67 -9.51
N GLN A 416 -10.71 -1.79 -8.85
CA GLN A 416 -11.16 -1.02 -7.69
C GLN A 416 -11.74 0.34 -8.12
N LYS A 417 -12.83 0.73 -7.44
CA LYS A 417 -13.59 1.96 -7.66
C LYS A 417 -13.68 2.79 -6.38
N ALA A 418 -13.78 4.11 -6.54
CA ALA A 418 -14.10 5.08 -5.50
C ALA A 418 -15.25 5.99 -5.95
N TYR A 419 -15.74 6.85 -5.05
CA TYR A 419 -16.99 7.60 -5.24
C TYR A 419 -16.76 9.10 -5.03
N ALA A 420 -17.61 9.94 -5.63
CA ALA A 420 -17.56 11.39 -5.42
C ALA A 420 -18.91 12.04 -5.70
N TYR A 421 -19.06 13.29 -5.26
CA TYR A 421 -20.13 14.19 -5.69
C TYR A 421 -19.54 15.29 -6.56
N PHE A 422 -19.90 15.30 -7.85
CA PHE A 422 -19.49 16.33 -8.80
C PHE A 422 -20.57 17.40 -8.93
N TYR A 423 -20.14 18.66 -8.99
CA TYR A 423 -20.98 19.82 -9.19
C TYR A 423 -20.47 20.57 -10.43
N ALA A 424 -21.33 20.69 -11.44
CA ALA A 424 -20.99 21.40 -12.67
C ALA A 424 -21.00 22.93 -12.43
N PRO A 425 -20.29 23.73 -13.24
CA PRO A 425 -20.49 25.17 -13.22
C PRO A 425 -21.93 25.51 -13.62
N HIS A 426 -22.64 26.29 -12.80
CA HIS A 426 -24.03 26.62 -13.05
C HIS A 426 -24.38 28.06 -12.68
N ASN A 427 -24.85 28.82 -13.65
CA ASN A 427 -25.36 30.18 -13.48
C ASN A 427 -26.40 30.42 -14.57
N HIS A 428 -27.62 30.85 -14.23
CA HIS A 428 -28.68 31.02 -15.24
C HIS A 428 -28.46 32.21 -16.19
N ILE A 429 -27.53 33.11 -15.88
CA ILE A 429 -27.19 34.30 -16.70
C ILE A 429 -26.01 34.02 -17.63
N PHE A 430 -25.03 33.22 -17.18
CA PHE A 430 -23.75 33.02 -17.87
C PHE A 430 -23.55 31.59 -18.38
N GLN A 431 -22.78 31.45 -19.45
CA GLN A 431 -22.31 30.16 -19.95
C GLN A 431 -20.88 30.26 -20.46
N GLY A 432 -20.15 29.14 -20.46
CA GLY A 432 -18.81 29.08 -21.04
C GLY A 432 -18.84 29.13 -22.57
N SER A 433 -17.68 29.38 -23.19
CA SER A 433 -17.54 29.20 -24.63
C SER A 433 -17.54 27.70 -24.99
N SER A 434 -17.88 27.35 -26.24
CA SER A 434 -17.98 25.94 -26.69
C SER A 434 -16.66 25.17 -26.62
N ASP A 435 -15.55 25.90 -26.70
CA ASP A 435 -14.21 25.37 -26.89
C ASP A 435 -13.41 25.37 -25.57
N GLU A 436 -13.97 25.95 -24.51
CA GLU A 436 -13.38 26.04 -23.17
C GLU A 436 -13.99 24.99 -22.24
N LYS A 437 -13.17 24.48 -21.30
CA LYS A 437 -13.61 23.62 -20.20
C LYS A 437 -13.43 24.35 -18.87
N PRO A 438 -14.27 24.10 -17.86
CA PRO A 438 -14.17 24.80 -16.58
C PRO A 438 -12.93 24.38 -15.79
N PRO A 439 -12.37 25.27 -14.97
CA PRO A 439 -11.39 24.89 -13.95
C PRO A 439 -12.06 24.00 -12.90
N LEU A 440 -11.30 23.08 -12.29
CA LEU A 440 -11.80 22.16 -11.25
C LEU A 440 -11.20 22.50 -9.90
N LEU A 441 -12.04 22.58 -8.87
CA LEU A 441 -11.62 22.49 -7.47
C LEU A 441 -12.00 21.12 -6.89
N VAL A 442 -10.99 20.33 -6.51
CA VAL A 442 -11.13 19.04 -5.82
C VAL A 442 -11.12 19.29 -4.32
N ARG A 443 -12.20 18.94 -3.63
CA ARG A 443 -12.26 18.90 -2.16
C ARG A 443 -11.98 17.50 -1.65
N THR A 444 -11.11 17.43 -0.65
CA THR A 444 -10.84 16.23 0.14
C THR A 444 -11.42 16.44 1.55
N HIS A 445 -12.31 15.54 1.98
CA HIS A 445 -12.99 15.70 3.26
C HIS A 445 -12.07 15.35 4.46
N GLY A 446 -12.40 15.91 5.63
CA GLY A 446 -11.77 15.58 6.91
C GLY A 446 -12.10 14.16 7.42
N GLY A 447 -11.66 13.84 8.63
CA GLY A 447 -11.80 12.50 9.23
C GLY A 447 -10.43 11.85 9.48
N PRO A 448 -9.85 11.06 8.56
CA PRO A 448 -10.34 10.76 7.21
C PRO A 448 -11.48 9.74 7.17
N THR A 449 -11.80 9.11 8.30
CA THR A 449 -12.97 8.24 8.46
C THR A 449 -14.25 9.06 8.63
N ASP A 450 -14.75 9.67 7.55
CA ASP A 450 -16.08 10.32 7.44
C ASP A 450 -16.57 10.20 5.98
N GLU A 451 -17.50 11.03 5.52
CA GLU A 451 -18.04 10.99 4.15
C GLU A 451 -18.29 12.40 3.55
N ALA A 452 -18.00 12.56 2.26
CA ALA A 452 -18.53 13.64 1.43
C ALA A 452 -20.02 13.40 1.12
N ARG A 453 -20.84 14.45 1.13
CA ARG A 453 -22.31 14.37 1.01
C ARG A 453 -22.85 15.25 -0.12
N GLY A 454 -23.79 14.70 -0.91
CA GLY A 454 -24.45 15.41 -2.01
C GLY A 454 -25.60 16.30 -1.53
N VAL A 455 -25.26 17.46 -0.94
CA VAL A 455 -26.22 18.39 -0.31
C VAL A 455 -25.98 19.84 -0.74
N LEU A 456 -26.93 20.72 -0.45
CA LEU A 456 -26.79 22.16 -0.69
C LEU A 456 -25.75 22.78 0.25
N ASP A 457 -24.56 23.00 -0.29
CA ASP A 457 -23.44 23.68 0.36
C ASP A 457 -23.18 25.02 -0.35
N LEU A 458 -23.47 26.16 0.30
CA LEU A 458 -23.22 27.48 -0.30
C LEU A 458 -21.74 27.77 -0.56
N GLY A 459 -20.82 27.13 0.18
CA GLY A 459 -19.39 27.18 -0.11
C GLY A 459 -19.07 26.57 -1.47
N VAL A 460 -19.70 25.43 -1.82
CA VAL A 460 -19.63 24.86 -3.18
C VAL A 460 -20.31 25.78 -4.19
N GLN A 461 -21.52 26.28 -3.89
CA GLN A 461 -22.26 27.14 -4.83
C GLN A 461 -21.55 28.47 -5.11
N TYR A 462 -20.74 28.98 -4.17
CA TYR A 462 -19.89 30.15 -4.37
C TYR A 462 -18.87 29.96 -5.50
N TRP A 463 -18.35 28.74 -5.69
CA TRP A 463 -17.46 28.38 -6.80
C TRP A 463 -18.22 28.10 -8.10
N THR A 464 -19.26 27.24 -8.05
CA THR A 464 -19.98 26.80 -9.26
C THR A 464 -20.72 27.93 -9.97
N SER A 465 -21.30 28.86 -9.20
CA SER A 465 -21.96 30.06 -9.75
C SER A 465 -21.00 31.05 -10.42
N ARG A 466 -19.68 30.93 -10.18
CA ARG A 466 -18.62 31.72 -10.82
C ARG A 466 -17.99 31.03 -12.04
N GLY A 467 -18.46 29.84 -12.39
CA GLY A 467 -17.95 29.09 -13.54
C GLY A 467 -16.88 28.05 -13.20
N TRP A 468 -16.70 27.68 -11.93
CA TRP A 468 -15.84 26.55 -11.56
C TRP A 468 -16.61 25.23 -11.56
N ALA A 469 -15.96 24.14 -11.93
CA ALA A 469 -16.40 22.80 -11.56
C ALA A 469 -15.89 22.50 -10.14
N PHE A 470 -16.65 21.72 -9.38
CA PHE A 470 -16.27 21.31 -8.03
C PHE A 470 -16.50 19.80 -7.88
N VAL A 471 -15.63 19.10 -7.16
CA VAL A 471 -15.83 17.69 -6.83
C VAL A 471 -15.44 17.39 -5.40
N ASP A 472 -16.27 16.63 -4.68
CA ASP A 472 -16.06 16.24 -3.30
C ASP A 472 -15.87 14.72 -3.23
N VAL A 473 -14.68 14.26 -2.85
CA VAL A 473 -14.24 12.87 -3.10
C VAL A 473 -14.39 11.97 -1.86
N ASN A 474 -15.18 10.90 -2.00
CA ASN A 474 -15.23 9.77 -1.07
C ASN A 474 -14.14 8.74 -1.47
N TYR A 475 -12.91 8.98 -1.01
CA TYR A 475 -11.76 8.12 -1.23
C TYR A 475 -11.79 6.84 -0.39
N GLY A 476 -11.06 5.79 -0.78
CA GLY A 476 -10.97 4.56 0.02
C GLY A 476 -10.53 4.85 1.46
N GLY A 477 -11.44 4.66 2.43
CA GLY A 477 -11.33 5.22 3.78
C GLY A 477 -12.64 5.82 4.28
N SER A 478 -13.42 6.41 3.38
CA SER A 478 -14.71 7.04 3.72
C SER A 478 -15.73 6.05 4.27
N THR A 479 -16.72 6.55 5.00
CA THR A 479 -17.86 5.78 5.52
C THR A 479 -19.08 5.84 4.60
N GLY A 480 -20.14 5.07 4.89
CA GLY A 480 -21.32 4.97 4.02
C GLY A 480 -21.23 3.88 2.94
N TYR A 481 -20.14 3.09 2.93
CA TYR A 481 -19.84 2.03 1.95
C TYR A 481 -19.38 0.70 2.59
N GLY A 482 -19.54 0.56 3.92
CA GLY A 482 -19.16 -0.63 4.67
C GLY A 482 -17.69 -0.67 5.09
N ARG A 483 -17.41 -1.49 6.10
CA ARG A 483 -16.10 -1.73 6.73
C ARG A 483 -15.00 -2.04 5.71
N LYS A 484 -15.28 -2.84 4.68
CA LYS A 484 -14.31 -3.17 3.62
C LYS A 484 -13.85 -1.96 2.80
N PHE A 485 -14.67 -0.91 2.68
CA PHE A 485 -14.27 0.34 2.03
C PHE A 485 -13.51 1.24 3.00
N ARG A 486 -13.99 1.34 4.25
CA ARG A 486 -13.35 2.05 5.37
C ARG A 486 -11.92 1.58 5.65
N GLU A 487 -11.71 0.27 5.71
CA GLU A 487 -10.41 -0.35 5.97
C GLU A 487 -9.41 -0.25 4.80
N ARG A 488 -9.80 0.27 3.62
CA ARG A 488 -8.84 0.54 2.53
C ARG A 488 -7.76 1.53 2.93
N LEU A 489 -8.07 2.44 3.86
CA LEU A 489 -7.13 3.44 4.36
C LEU A 489 -6.26 2.93 5.52
N LEU A 490 -6.55 1.74 6.08
CA LEU A 490 -5.83 1.19 7.23
C LEU A 490 -4.37 0.95 6.86
N GLY A 491 -3.47 1.73 7.46
CA GLY A 491 -2.05 1.76 7.11
C GLY A 491 -1.73 2.39 5.74
N GLN A 492 -2.71 2.95 5.02
CA GLN A 492 -2.57 3.49 3.65
C GLN A 492 -2.88 5.00 3.53
N TRP A 493 -3.06 5.72 4.64
CA TRP A 493 -3.22 7.17 4.62
C TRP A 493 -1.96 7.90 4.11
N GLY A 494 -2.14 8.88 3.23
CA GLY A 494 -1.11 9.49 2.39
C GLY A 494 -0.85 8.72 1.08
N VAL A 495 -1.71 7.75 0.74
CA VAL A 495 -1.58 6.89 -0.46
C VAL A 495 -2.93 6.66 -1.12
N VAL A 496 -3.88 6.02 -0.44
CA VAL A 496 -5.19 5.67 -1.06
C VAL A 496 -6.05 6.92 -1.23
N ASP A 497 -6.10 7.76 -0.20
CA ASP A 497 -6.71 9.09 -0.23
C ASP A 497 -6.15 9.96 -1.38
N VAL A 498 -4.81 10.02 -1.50
CA VAL A 498 -4.12 10.77 -2.56
C VAL A 498 -4.44 10.19 -3.95
N ASN A 499 -4.30 8.88 -4.12
CA ASN A 499 -4.51 8.20 -5.40
C ASN A 499 -5.95 8.31 -5.88
N ASP A 500 -6.94 8.16 -5.00
CA ASP A 500 -8.36 8.21 -5.36
C ASP A 500 -8.77 9.65 -5.70
N CYS A 501 -8.26 10.67 -4.99
CA CYS A 501 -8.48 12.07 -5.34
C CYS A 501 -7.85 12.44 -6.70
N CYS A 502 -6.62 12.00 -6.97
CA CYS A 502 -5.98 12.17 -8.26
C CYS A 502 -6.71 11.41 -9.38
N SER A 503 -7.17 10.18 -9.12
CA SER A 503 -7.96 9.39 -10.07
C SER A 503 -9.28 10.07 -10.42
N CYS A 504 -9.95 10.68 -9.45
CA CYS A 504 -11.17 11.46 -9.67
C CYS A 504 -10.93 12.65 -10.61
N ALA A 505 -9.87 13.43 -10.35
CA ALA A 505 -9.49 14.57 -11.19
C ALA A 505 -9.15 14.14 -12.63
N THR A 506 -8.35 13.09 -12.79
CA THR A 506 -8.02 12.51 -14.10
C THR A 506 -9.27 12.02 -14.83
N PHE A 507 -10.17 11.29 -14.16
CA PHE A 507 -11.41 10.82 -14.75
C PHE A 507 -12.29 11.97 -15.27
N LEU A 508 -12.39 13.09 -14.54
CA LEU A 508 -13.13 14.28 -14.98
C LEU A 508 -12.47 14.98 -16.18
N VAL A 509 -11.15 14.95 -16.29
CA VAL A 509 -10.39 15.42 -17.46
C VAL A 509 -10.62 14.52 -18.67
N GLU A 510 -10.46 13.20 -18.51
CA GLU A 510 -10.60 12.21 -19.59
C GLU A 510 -12.02 12.15 -20.16
N THR A 511 -13.04 12.30 -19.30
CA THR A 511 -14.44 12.44 -19.71
C THR A 511 -14.78 13.82 -20.30
N GLY A 512 -13.80 14.72 -20.41
CA GLY A 512 -13.93 16.02 -21.05
C GLY A 512 -14.84 17.00 -20.29
N ARG A 513 -14.96 16.84 -18.96
CA ARG A 513 -15.83 17.66 -18.10
C ARG A 513 -15.14 18.91 -17.58
N VAL A 514 -13.81 18.87 -17.42
CA VAL A 514 -12.99 19.94 -16.83
C VAL A 514 -11.70 20.17 -17.62
N ASP A 515 -11.02 21.28 -17.34
CA ASP A 515 -9.77 21.68 -17.96
C ASP A 515 -8.55 21.06 -17.27
N ALA A 516 -7.79 20.24 -18.00
CA ALA A 516 -6.55 19.61 -17.53
C ALA A 516 -5.49 20.62 -17.06
N GLN A 517 -5.53 21.87 -17.54
CA GLN A 517 -4.58 22.92 -17.19
C GLN A 517 -5.06 23.81 -16.03
N ARG A 518 -6.23 23.55 -15.45
CA ARG A 518 -6.82 24.39 -14.39
C ARG A 518 -7.42 23.56 -13.27
N LEU A 519 -6.62 22.63 -12.74
CA LEU A 519 -6.96 21.79 -11.58
C LEU A 519 -6.40 22.41 -10.30
N CYS A 520 -7.22 22.47 -9.25
CA CYS A 520 -6.89 22.92 -7.91
C CYS A 520 -7.38 21.89 -6.89
N VAL A 521 -6.73 21.81 -5.74
CA VAL A 521 -7.09 20.90 -4.64
C VAL A 521 -7.14 21.65 -3.32
N THR A 522 -8.11 21.30 -2.47
CA THR A 522 -8.33 21.90 -1.15
C THR A 522 -8.89 20.86 -0.18
N GLY A 523 -8.69 21.08 1.11
CA GLY A 523 -9.16 20.22 2.17
C GLY A 523 -8.77 20.76 3.53
N GLU A 524 -9.48 20.34 4.56
CA GLU A 524 -9.27 20.73 5.95
C GLU A 524 -8.90 19.51 6.81
N SER A 525 -8.22 19.74 7.94
CA SER A 525 -7.82 18.65 8.85
C SER A 525 -7.11 17.50 8.11
N ALA A 526 -7.64 16.27 8.18
CA ALA A 526 -7.14 15.12 7.42
C ALA A 526 -7.13 15.34 5.90
N GLY A 527 -8.14 16.03 5.34
CA GLY A 527 -8.17 16.45 3.95
C GLY A 527 -7.10 17.51 3.63
N GLY A 528 -6.73 18.34 4.61
CA GLY A 528 -5.59 19.26 4.51
C GLY A 528 -4.25 18.52 4.41
N PHE A 529 -4.10 17.42 5.16
CA PHE A 529 -2.97 16.50 4.98
C PHE A 529 -3.00 15.85 3.58
N THR A 530 -4.13 15.30 3.14
CA THR A 530 -4.28 14.72 1.78
C THR A 530 -3.99 15.75 0.70
N THR A 531 -4.40 17.01 0.88
CA THR A 531 -4.09 18.13 -0.02
C THR A 531 -2.59 18.34 -0.13
N LEU A 532 -1.89 18.52 1.00
CA LEU A 532 -0.42 18.65 1.00
C LEU A 532 0.29 17.40 0.44
N ALA A 533 -0.26 16.21 0.69
CA ALA A 533 0.25 14.94 0.18
C ALA A 533 0.09 14.83 -1.35
N CYS A 534 -1.05 15.26 -1.93
CA CYS A 534 -1.22 15.36 -3.39
C CYS A 534 -0.19 16.29 -4.04
N LEU A 535 0.22 17.36 -3.35
CA LEU A 535 1.21 18.32 -3.86
C LEU A 535 2.68 17.87 -3.65
N ALA A 536 2.93 17.00 -2.66
CA ALA A 536 4.25 16.49 -2.30
C ALA A 536 4.60 15.12 -2.92
N PHE A 537 3.63 14.21 -3.01
CA PHE A 537 3.87 12.80 -3.33
C PHE A 537 3.58 12.51 -4.79
N ARG A 538 4.58 12.80 -5.63
CA ARG A 538 4.58 12.46 -7.07
C ARG A 538 4.73 10.95 -7.38
N LEU A 539 4.68 10.05 -6.40
CA LEU A 539 4.76 8.58 -6.57
C LEU A 539 4.13 7.84 -5.38
N ILE A 540 3.64 6.62 -5.64
CA ILE A 540 2.88 5.75 -4.71
C ILE A 540 3.78 5.11 -3.65
N PHE A 541 3.46 5.27 -2.36
CA PHE A 541 4.07 4.54 -1.24
C PHE A 541 3.25 3.30 -0.82
N LYS A 542 3.76 2.45 0.09
CA LYS A 542 3.05 1.27 0.65
C LYS A 542 2.99 1.31 2.19
N ALA A 543 2.16 0.45 2.79
CA ALA A 543 1.85 0.37 4.24
C ALA A 543 3.08 0.30 5.18
N GLY A 544 2.92 0.85 6.40
CA GLY A 544 4.03 1.30 7.22
C GLY A 544 4.40 0.49 8.47
N ASN A 545 5.66 0.64 8.89
CA ASN A 545 6.08 0.60 10.30
C ASN A 545 6.45 2.04 10.75
N ARG A 546 7.20 2.22 11.86
CA ARG A 546 7.65 3.55 12.35
C ARG A 546 8.27 4.47 11.27
N LYS A 547 8.85 3.92 10.19
CA LYS A 547 9.42 4.69 9.07
C LYS A 547 8.37 5.49 8.27
N ALA A 548 7.10 5.05 8.26
CA ALA A 548 6.04 5.72 7.51
C ALA A 548 5.70 7.13 8.03
N TYR A 549 5.92 7.40 9.33
CA TYR A 549 5.83 8.77 9.85
C TYR A 549 6.82 9.72 9.16
N PHE A 550 8.01 9.24 8.80
CA PHE A 550 8.95 10.04 8.02
C PHE A 550 8.56 10.04 6.53
N GLU A 551 8.32 8.86 5.96
CA GLU A 551 8.10 8.68 4.51
C GLU A 551 6.77 9.22 3.98
N ARG A 552 5.84 9.64 4.86
CA ARG A 552 4.51 10.16 4.50
C ARG A 552 4.17 11.52 5.07
N SER A 553 5.06 12.19 5.80
CA SER A 553 4.84 13.59 6.17
C SER A 553 5.29 14.51 5.02
N PRO A 554 4.41 15.34 4.43
CA PRO A 554 4.76 16.20 3.28
C PRO A 554 5.97 17.10 3.53
N ILE A 555 6.21 17.50 4.78
CA ILE A 555 7.39 18.30 5.21
C ILE A 555 8.73 17.65 4.86
N ASN A 556 8.84 16.31 4.84
CA ASN A 556 10.08 15.62 4.49
C ASN A 556 10.33 15.58 2.97
N PHE A 557 9.41 16.13 2.18
CA PHE A 557 9.43 16.14 0.73
C PHE A 557 9.15 17.54 0.16
N VAL A 558 9.52 18.59 0.89
CA VAL A 558 9.45 19.99 0.47
C VAL A 558 10.01 20.21 -0.94
N ASP A 559 11.11 19.52 -1.29
CA ASP A 559 11.73 19.55 -2.62
C ASP A 559 10.81 19.07 -3.77
N ARG A 560 9.75 18.31 -3.48
CA ARG A 560 8.81 17.79 -4.49
C ARG A 560 7.62 18.71 -4.80
N PHE A 561 7.27 19.63 -3.88
CA PHE A 561 6.25 20.64 -4.15
C PHE A 561 6.63 21.48 -5.38
N SER A 562 5.65 21.95 -6.14
CA SER A 562 5.91 22.58 -7.45
C SER A 562 4.90 23.63 -7.87
N CYS A 563 3.87 23.82 -7.05
CA CYS A 563 2.78 24.75 -7.25
C CYS A 563 2.68 25.67 -6.01
N PRO A 564 2.06 26.85 -6.15
CA PRO A 564 1.77 27.73 -5.03
C PRO A 564 0.85 27.10 -3.98
N ILE A 565 0.99 27.50 -2.72
CA ILE A 565 0.16 27.01 -1.60
C ILE A 565 -0.36 28.18 -0.76
N ILE A 566 -1.60 28.08 -0.27
CA ILE A 566 -2.16 28.95 0.76
C ILE A 566 -2.61 28.11 1.95
N LEU A 567 -2.29 28.56 3.16
CA LEU A 567 -2.55 27.86 4.42
C LEU A 567 -3.38 28.74 5.34
N PHE A 568 -4.32 28.14 6.07
CA PHE A 568 -5.16 28.80 7.06
C PHE A 568 -5.12 28.00 8.36
N GLN A 569 -4.96 28.65 9.51
CA GLN A 569 -4.78 27.98 10.79
C GLN A 569 -5.45 28.76 11.94
N GLY A 570 -6.19 28.06 12.80
CA GLY A 570 -6.65 28.60 14.08
C GLY A 570 -5.54 28.46 15.12
N LEU A 571 -5.23 29.51 15.87
CA LEU A 571 -4.12 29.51 16.84
C LEU A 571 -4.41 28.74 18.14
N GLU A 572 -5.67 28.37 18.37
CA GLU A 572 -6.12 27.55 19.51
C GLU A 572 -6.48 26.12 19.08
N ASP A 573 -6.00 25.68 17.92
CA ASP A 573 -6.22 24.32 17.41
C ASP A 573 -5.38 23.28 18.19
N THR A 574 -6.08 22.44 18.95
CA THR A 574 -5.55 21.34 19.76
C THR A 574 -5.42 20.03 18.98
N VAL A 575 -6.13 19.88 17.85
CA VAL A 575 -6.15 18.67 17.01
C VAL A 575 -5.00 18.72 15.99
N VAL A 576 -4.84 19.86 15.31
CA VAL A 576 -3.72 20.14 14.40
C VAL A 576 -2.98 21.37 14.89
N SER A 577 -1.94 21.14 15.69
CA SER A 577 -1.14 22.22 16.29
C SER A 577 -0.67 23.26 15.25
N PRO A 578 -0.79 24.57 15.53
CA PRO A 578 -0.36 25.64 14.61
C PRO A 578 1.11 25.57 14.16
N VAL A 579 1.95 24.89 14.96
CA VAL A 579 3.35 24.59 14.62
C VAL A 579 3.45 23.83 13.29
N GLN A 580 2.48 22.98 12.94
CA GLN A 580 2.44 22.26 11.67
C GLN A 580 2.35 23.23 10.48
N ALA A 581 1.36 24.12 10.48
CA ALA A 581 1.15 25.13 9.45
C ALA A 581 2.35 26.09 9.32
N THR A 582 2.87 26.58 10.45
CA THR A 582 4.09 27.41 10.49
C THR A 582 5.31 26.67 9.92
N THR A 583 5.46 25.38 10.19
CA THR A 583 6.63 24.60 9.76
C THR A 583 6.61 24.33 8.24
N ILE A 584 5.47 23.93 7.68
CA ILE A 584 5.34 23.73 6.23
C ILE A 584 5.41 25.05 5.46
N TYR A 585 4.79 26.13 5.97
CA TYR A 585 4.92 27.48 5.41
C TYR A 585 6.39 27.91 5.27
N LYS A 586 7.17 27.79 6.35
CA LYS A 586 8.61 28.15 6.34
C LYS A 586 9.39 27.34 5.32
N ALA A 587 9.21 26.02 5.30
CA ALA A 587 9.98 25.17 4.39
C ALA A 587 9.67 25.44 2.90
N ILE A 588 8.40 25.67 2.56
CA ILE A 588 7.98 26.04 1.18
C ILE A 588 8.50 27.44 0.81
N LYS A 589 8.50 28.37 1.76
CA LYS A 589 9.03 29.73 1.59
C LYS A 589 10.54 29.73 1.37
N ASP A 590 11.29 29.00 2.18
CA ASP A 590 12.75 28.89 2.12
C ASP A 590 13.22 28.20 0.82
N LYS A 591 12.38 27.33 0.26
CA LYS A 591 12.56 26.74 -1.09
C LYS A 591 12.39 27.75 -2.24
N GLY A 592 11.74 28.89 -1.99
CA GLY A 592 11.46 29.90 -3.03
C GLY A 592 10.16 29.66 -3.82
N LEU A 593 9.25 28.79 -3.35
CA LEU A 593 7.93 28.64 -3.96
C LEU A 593 6.95 29.72 -3.46
N PRO A 594 5.98 30.16 -4.29
CA PRO A 594 4.94 31.09 -3.85
C PRO A 594 4.08 30.50 -2.72
N VAL A 595 4.02 31.18 -1.57
CA VAL A 595 3.28 30.66 -0.41
C VAL A 595 2.70 31.77 0.46
N ALA A 596 1.53 31.50 1.06
CA ALA A 596 0.92 32.35 2.07
C ALA A 596 0.41 31.52 3.27
N LEU A 597 0.42 32.13 4.46
CA LEU A 597 -0.13 31.59 5.70
C LEU A 597 -0.99 32.68 6.34
N VAL A 598 -2.20 32.31 6.76
CA VAL A 598 -3.14 33.16 7.51
C VAL A 598 -3.46 32.47 8.83
N GLU A 599 -3.28 33.19 9.93
CA GLU A 599 -3.47 32.69 11.29
C GLU A 599 -4.57 33.49 12.00
N TYR A 600 -5.46 32.80 12.72
CA TYR A 600 -6.63 33.41 13.38
C TYR A 600 -6.56 33.22 14.91
N GLU A 601 -6.59 34.33 15.66
CA GLU A 601 -6.70 34.32 17.13
C GLU A 601 -8.14 33.96 17.58
N GLY A 602 -8.25 33.15 18.64
CA GLY A 602 -9.55 32.67 19.14
C GLY A 602 -10.31 31.76 18.18
N GLU A 603 -9.61 31.05 17.28
CA GLU A 603 -10.16 29.97 16.46
C GLU A 603 -9.46 28.65 16.81
N GLN A 604 -10.27 27.61 16.98
CA GLN A 604 -9.83 26.24 17.27
C GLN A 604 -9.78 25.41 15.98
N HIS A 605 -9.86 24.08 16.10
CA HIS A 605 -10.08 23.20 14.95
C HIS A 605 -11.42 23.51 14.26
N GLY A 606 -11.36 23.97 13.01
CA GLY A 606 -12.49 24.49 12.22
C GLY A 606 -12.91 25.91 12.61
N PHE A 607 -13.05 26.81 11.62
CA PHE A 607 -13.39 28.21 11.86
C PHE A 607 -14.88 28.41 12.18
N ARG A 608 -15.18 29.20 13.21
CA ARG A 608 -16.56 29.42 13.69
C ARG A 608 -17.01 30.89 13.66
N LYS A 609 -16.08 31.85 13.59
CA LYS A 609 -16.43 33.27 13.52
C LYS A 609 -16.71 33.69 12.07
N ALA A 610 -17.77 34.48 11.88
CA ALA A 610 -18.26 34.80 10.55
C ALA A 610 -17.23 35.56 9.68
N GLU A 611 -16.50 36.49 10.31
CA GLU A 611 -15.43 37.26 9.68
C GLU A 611 -14.27 36.39 9.16
N ASN A 612 -13.91 35.31 9.87
CA ASN A 612 -12.81 34.43 9.52
C ASN A 612 -13.20 33.45 8.40
N ILE A 613 -14.43 32.92 8.44
CA ILE A 613 -14.99 32.08 7.37
C ILE A 613 -15.06 32.90 6.07
N LYS A 614 -15.62 34.10 6.14
CA LYS A 614 -15.70 35.04 5.00
C LYS A 614 -14.30 35.34 4.44
N PHE A 615 -13.36 35.77 5.28
CA PHE A 615 -12.02 36.16 4.83
C PHE A 615 -11.27 34.97 4.22
N THR A 616 -11.36 33.78 4.82
CA THR A 616 -10.78 32.54 4.27
C THR A 616 -11.25 32.29 2.84
N LEU A 617 -12.57 32.32 2.60
CA LEU A 617 -13.14 32.03 1.29
C LEU A 617 -12.80 33.11 0.25
N GLU A 618 -12.76 34.40 0.64
CA GLU A 618 -12.32 35.49 -0.22
C GLU A 618 -10.85 35.33 -0.62
N GLN A 619 -9.95 34.99 0.31
CA GLN A 619 -8.54 34.79 -0.01
C GLN A 619 -8.28 33.51 -0.81
N GLN A 620 -9.02 32.42 -0.57
CA GLN A 620 -8.96 31.22 -1.43
C GLN A 620 -9.35 31.54 -2.88
N MET A 621 -10.45 32.29 -3.08
CA MET A 621 -10.87 32.73 -4.42
C MET A 621 -9.81 33.58 -5.08
N VAL A 622 -9.32 34.64 -4.42
CA VAL A 622 -8.26 35.51 -4.96
C VAL A 622 -6.98 34.72 -5.29
N PHE A 623 -6.61 33.77 -4.44
CA PHE A 623 -5.44 32.93 -4.63
C PHE A 623 -5.56 32.03 -5.87
N PHE A 624 -6.58 31.17 -5.94
CA PHE A 624 -6.74 30.25 -7.07
C PHE A 624 -7.02 30.98 -8.39
N ALA A 625 -7.82 32.05 -8.36
CA ALA A 625 -8.13 32.87 -9.53
C ALA A 625 -6.89 33.52 -10.17
N ARG A 626 -5.90 33.93 -9.36
CA ARG A 626 -4.61 34.45 -9.84
C ARG A 626 -3.76 33.39 -10.56
N LEU A 627 -3.97 32.11 -10.27
CA LEU A 627 -3.19 31.00 -10.83
C LEU A 627 -3.79 30.43 -12.11
N VAL A 628 -5.12 30.29 -12.16
CA VAL A 628 -5.81 29.65 -13.31
C VAL A 628 -6.21 30.63 -14.42
N GLY A 629 -6.07 31.94 -14.20
CA GLY A 629 -6.36 33.00 -15.16
C GLY A 629 -7.84 33.35 -15.29
N HIS A 630 -8.12 34.52 -15.90
CA HIS A 630 -9.45 35.06 -16.18
C HIS A 630 -10.33 35.38 -14.96
N PHE A 631 -9.83 36.20 -14.03
CA PHE A 631 -10.66 36.78 -12.97
C PHE A 631 -10.44 38.28 -12.81
N LYS A 632 -11.51 38.97 -12.40
CA LYS A 632 -11.46 40.36 -11.95
C LYS A 632 -11.73 40.33 -10.44
N VAL A 633 -10.73 40.68 -9.63
CA VAL A 633 -10.89 40.77 -8.17
C VAL A 633 -12.06 41.72 -7.88
N ALA A 634 -13.03 41.27 -7.08
CA ALA A 634 -14.19 42.08 -6.75
C ALA A 634 -13.76 43.34 -5.97
N ASP A 635 -14.37 44.48 -6.31
CA ASP A 635 -14.02 45.77 -5.71
C ASP A 635 -14.16 45.72 -4.18
N GLY A 636 -13.06 46.00 -3.47
CA GLY A 636 -13.00 46.03 -2.00
C GLY A 636 -12.29 44.85 -1.32
N ILE A 637 -12.01 43.74 -2.03
CA ILE A 637 -11.19 42.66 -1.44
C ILE A 637 -9.72 43.07 -1.47
N THR A 638 -9.08 43.15 -0.29
CA THR A 638 -7.62 43.36 -0.18
C THR A 638 -6.92 42.00 -0.21
N PRO A 639 -6.09 41.69 -1.23
CA PRO A 639 -5.35 40.43 -1.27
C PRO A 639 -4.30 40.34 -0.16
N ILE A 640 -4.16 39.18 0.46
CA ILE A 640 -3.00 38.90 1.32
C ILE A 640 -1.69 38.94 0.52
N LYS A 641 -0.59 39.24 1.21
CA LYS A 641 0.74 39.11 0.65
C LYS A 641 1.07 37.63 0.44
N ILE A 642 1.43 37.28 -0.78
CA ILE A 642 2.03 35.98 -1.12
C ILE A 642 3.54 36.20 -1.13
N ASP A 643 4.29 35.43 -0.33
CA ASP A 643 5.76 35.47 -0.40
C ASP A 643 6.25 34.73 -1.65
N ASN A 644 7.41 35.13 -2.18
CA ASN A 644 7.99 34.60 -3.43
C ASN A 644 7.08 34.75 -4.68
N PHE A 645 6.23 35.78 -4.73
CA PHE A 645 5.30 36.02 -5.84
C PHE A 645 5.38 37.47 -6.35
N ASP A 646 5.96 37.64 -7.55
CA ASP A 646 6.03 38.93 -8.26
C ASP A 646 5.03 38.96 -9.42
N GLU A 647 4.06 39.88 -9.40
CA GLU A 647 3.16 40.11 -10.55
C GLU A 647 3.87 40.91 -11.67
N PRO A 648 3.77 40.54 -12.96
CA PRO A 648 3.44 39.23 -13.51
C PRO A 648 4.49 38.76 -14.55
N SER A 649 5.30 37.76 -14.21
CA SER A 649 5.79 36.81 -15.22
C SER A 649 4.91 35.57 -15.15
N PHE A 650 4.27 35.23 -16.27
CA PHE A 650 3.48 34.01 -16.40
C PHE A 650 4.34 32.83 -15.93
N ILE A 651 3.83 32.02 -14.98
CA ILE A 651 4.53 30.82 -14.53
C ILE A 651 4.93 30.03 -15.79
N PRO A 652 6.22 29.70 -16.00
CA PRO A 652 6.67 29.19 -17.28
C PRO A 652 5.88 27.95 -17.67
N LYS A 653 5.52 27.83 -18.96
CA LYS A 653 4.73 26.70 -19.45
C LYS A 653 5.39 25.35 -19.14
N GLU A 654 6.70 25.31 -18.89
CA GLU A 654 7.41 24.11 -18.42
C GLU A 654 6.96 23.61 -17.04
N ALA A 655 6.62 24.49 -16.09
CA ALA A 655 6.18 24.08 -14.75
C ALA A 655 4.78 23.45 -14.78
N PHE A 656 3.88 24.01 -15.60
CA PHE A 656 2.56 23.42 -15.85
C PHE A 656 2.64 22.19 -16.76
N ALA A 657 3.57 22.18 -17.73
CA ALA A 657 3.87 20.98 -18.52
C ALA A 657 4.36 19.83 -17.63
N TYR A 658 5.09 20.10 -16.52
CA TYR A 658 5.46 19.07 -15.55
C TYR A 658 4.31 18.53 -14.71
N LEU A 659 3.22 19.31 -14.53
CA LEU A 659 1.98 18.82 -13.93
C LEU A 659 1.19 18.00 -14.96
N LEU A 660 1.10 18.47 -16.21
CA LEU A 660 0.47 17.78 -17.34
C LEU A 660 1.19 16.50 -17.78
N PHE A 661 2.50 16.42 -17.55
CA PHE A 661 3.36 15.24 -17.70
C PHE A 661 3.05 14.13 -16.69
N TRP A 662 2.26 14.44 -15.65
CA TRP A 662 1.75 13.48 -14.66
C TRP A 662 0.22 13.35 -14.66
N LEU A 663 -0.51 14.38 -15.10
CA LEU A 663 -1.98 14.39 -15.31
C LEU A 663 -2.41 13.73 -16.64
N GLY A 664 -1.59 12.88 -17.25
CA GLY A 664 -2.01 12.10 -18.41
C GLY A 664 -2.23 12.91 -19.70
N LEU A 665 -1.39 13.91 -20.01
CA LEU A 665 -1.12 14.15 -21.43
C LEU A 665 -0.61 12.83 -22.01
N ARG A 666 -1.42 12.26 -22.91
CA ARG A 666 -1.20 10.94 -23.53
C ARG A 666 0.29 10.74 -23.81
N PRO A 667 0.88 9.61 -23.35
CA PRO A 667 2.29 9.32 -23.64
C PRO A 667 2.56 9.51 -25.13
N VAL A 668 3.73 10.03 -25.50
CA VAL A 668 4.03 10.36 -26.89
C VAL A 668 3.91 9.09 -27.72
N ALA A 669 2.94 9.08 -28.65
CA ALA A 669 2.71 7.94 -29.52
C ALA A 669 3.92 7.79 -30.45
N ALA A 670 4.69 6.73 -30.24
CA ALA A 670 5.94 6.46 -30.93
C ALA A 670 6.09 4.96 -31.20
N PRO A 671 6.71 4.54 -32.31
CA PRO A 671 6.89 3.14 -32.65
C PRO A 671 7.47 2.33 -31.49
N TYR A 672 6.87 1.18 -31.17
CA TYR A 672 7.39 0.31 -30.13
C TYR A 672 8.84 -0.10 -30.43
N GLY A 673 9.71 0.05 -29.43
CA GLY A 673 11.16 -0.15 -29.52
C GLY A 673 11.98 1.14 -29.70
N SER A 674 11.34 2.25 -30.12
CA SER A 674 12.02 3.53 -30.39
C SER A 674 12.01 4.53 -29.21
N TRP A 675 11.46 4.15 -28.06
CA TRP A 675 11.22 5.09 -26.95
C TRP A 675 12.52 5.49 -26.23
N ARG A 676 12.59 6.73 -25.73
CA ARG A 676 13.70 7.17 -24.88
C ARG A 676 13.48 6.71 -23.44
N SER A 677 14.52 6.20 -22.82
CA SER A 677 14.52 5.75 -21.42
C SER A 677 15.76 6.24 -20.67
N PRO A 678 15.63 6.68 -19.40
CA PRO A 678 16.77 7.03 -18.55
C PRO A 678 17.53 5.79 -18.03
N ILE A 679 16.97 4.59 -18.18
CA ILE A 679 17.67 3.33 -17.87
C ILE A 679 18.62 3.04 -19.03
N THR A 680 19.86 3.53 -18.95
CA THR A 680 20.90 3.29 -19.98
C THR A 680 21.65 1.98 -19.72
N ALA A 681 22.42 1.51 -20.71
CA ALA A 681 23.25 0.33 -20.55
C ALA A 681 24.36 0.54 -19.49
N ASP A 682 24.86 1.77 -19.30
CA ASP A 682 25.74 2.13 -18.17
C ASP A 682 25.05 1.85 -16.82
N VAL A 683 23.82 2.35 -16.63
CA VAL A 683 23.02 2.13 -15.41
C VAL A 683 22.82 0.65 -15.14
N VAL A 684 22.50 -0.16 -16.16
CA VAL A 684 22.40 -1.63 -16.02
C VAL A 684 23.73 -2.24 -15.60
N SER A 685 24.84 -1.84 -16.23
CA SER A 685 26.16 -2.44 -15.97
C SER A 685 26.71 -2.09 -14.57
N GLY A 686 26.49 -0.87 -14.08
CA GLY A 686 26.85 -0.47 -12.70
C GLY A 686 25.93 -1.06 -11.62
N ALA A 687 24.71 -1.46 -11.98
CA ALA A 687 23.74 -2.08 -11.07
C ALA A 687 23.89 -3.61 -10.94
N ASP A 688 24.67 -4.29 -11.80
CA ASP A 688 24.92 -5.74 -11.73
C ASP A 688 25.91 -6.13 -10.61
N LYS A 689 25.77 -5.52 -9.42
CA LYS A 689 26.50 -5.94 -8.21
C LYS A 689 25.92 -7.27 -7.73
N ARG A 690 26.68 -8.34 -7.92
CA ARG A 690 26.26 -9.70 -7.56
C ARG A 690 26.50 -9.93 -6.08
N LEU A 691 25.43 -9.95 -5.29
CA LEU A 691 25.47 -10.32 -3.87
C LEU A 691 25.47 -11.84 -3.70
N GLY A 692 26.06 -12.32 -2.61
CA GLY A 692 26.04 -13.74 -2.25
C GLY A 692 26.83 -14.01 -0.97
N GLY A 693 26.84 -15.28 -0.53
CA GLY A 693 27.72 -15.76 0.54
C GLY A 693 27.64 -14.94 1.83
N ILE A 694 26.48 -14.89 2.48
CA ILE A 694 26.29 -14.17 3.74
C ILE A 694 26.77 -14.98 4.95
N ALA A 695 27.46 -14.35 5.90
CA ALA A 695 27.92 -14.97 7.14
C ALA A 695 28.01 -13.96 8.31
N LEU A 696 27.95 -14.42 9.56
CA LEU A 696 28.11 -13.57 10.75
C LEU A 696 29.50 -13.70 11.36
N ALA A 697 30.13 -12.58 11.68
CA ALA A 697 31.31 -12.55 12.55
C ALA A 697 30.91 -12.70 14.03
N GLY A 698 31.87 -13.03 14.88
CA GLY A 698 31.67 -13.22 16.33
C GLY A 698 31.28 -11.94 17.10
N ASP A 699 31.37 -10.76 16.48
CA ASP A 699 30.80 -9.51 16.99
C ASP A 699 29.34 -9.27 16.57
N GLY A 700 28.73 -10.23 15.88
CA GLY A 700 27.34 -10.17 15.39
C GLY A 700 27.15 -9.33 14.12
N ARG A 701 28.22 -8.80 13.52
CA ARG A 701 28.16 -8.05 12.26
C ARG A 701 28.15 -8.99 11.07
N LEU A 702 27.39 -8.60 10.05
CA LEU A 702 27.28 -9.33 8.78
C LEU A 702 28.52 -9.14 7.89
N LEU A 703 28.93 -10.22 7.23
CA LEU A 703 29.85 -10.24 6.09
C LEU A 703 29.12 -10.80 4.86
N TRP A 704 29.45 -10.30 3.67
CA TRP A 704 28.93 -10.83 2.40
C TRP A 704 29.96 -10.76 1.26
N ILE A 705 29.77 -11.60 0.23
CA ILE A 705 30.44 -11.44 -1.06
C ILE A 705 29.67 -10.42 -1.91
N GLU A 706 30.41 -9.53 -2.58
CA GLU A 706 29.85 -8.62 -3.58
C GLU A 706 30.71 -8.57 -4.86
N GLY A 707 30.06 -8.59 -6.02
CA GLY A 707 30.70 -8.37 -7.32
C GLY A 707 30.82 -6.87 -7.66
N ARG A 708 31.97 -6.49 -8.22
CA ARG A 708 32.29 -5.11 -8.65
C ARG A 708 32.50 -5.06 -10.18
N PRO A 709 31.46 -4.82 -10.99
CA PRO A 709 31.60 -4.77 -12.46
C PRO A 709 32.62 -3.71 -12.95
N GLU A 710 32.64 -2.55 -12.29
CA GLU A 710 33.56 -1.43 -12.57
C GLU A 710 35.02 -1.76 -12.20
N GLU A 711 35.24 -2.67 -11.23
CA GLU A 711 36.57 -3.19 -10.88
C GLU A 711 36.91 -4.46 -11.68
N LYS A 712 36.54 -4.49 -12.97
CA LYS A 712 36.75 -5.62 -13.89
C LYS A 712 36.13 -6.94 -13.39
N GLY A 713 35.02 -6.86 -12.65
CA GLY A 713 34.33 -8.02 -12.11
C GLY A 713 34.95 -8.60 -10.84
N ARG A 714 35.77 -7.84 -10.09
CA ARG A 714 36.37 -8.28 -8.81
C ARG A 714 35.28 -8.71 -7.83
N MET A 715 35.45 -9.87 -7.19
CA MET A 715 34.59 -10.32 -6.09
C MET A 715 35.24 -9.94 -4.77
N VAL A 716 34.53 -9.23 -3.91
CA VAL A 716 35.05 -8.68 -2.65
C VAL A 716 34.33 -9.29 -1.46
N ILE A 717 34.95 -9.26 -0.27
CA ILE A 717 34.26 -9.54 0.99
C ILE A 717 34.04 -8.20 1.68
N VAL A 718 32.79 -7.88 1.96
CA VAL A 718 32.37 -6.63 2.62
C VAL A 718 31.93 -6.96 4.05
N LYS A 719 32.25 -6.08 5.01
CA LYS A 719 31.75 -6.15 6.39
C LYS A 719 30.79 -4.99 6.68
N GLU A 720 29.72 -5.29 7.44
CA GLU A 720 28.73 -4.34 7.95
C GLU A 720 29.39 -3.29 8.88
N ASP A 721 29.15 -2.03 8.55
CA ASP A 721 29.50 -0.83 9.33
C ASP A 721 28.63 0.35 8.85
N ASP A 722 28.73 1.53 9.49
CA ASP A 722 28.02 2.76 9.08
C ASP A 722 28.23 3.12 7.59
N LYS A 723 29.40 2.72 7.06
CA LYS A 723 29.68 2.62 5.63
C LYS A 723 30.36 1.26 5.41
N PRO A 724 29.76 0.32 4.64
CA PRO A 724 30.33 -0.99 4.45
C PRO A 724 31.77 -0.97 3.90
N VAL A 725 32.62 -1.85 4.42
CA VAL A 725 34.06 -1.82 4.19
C VAL A 725 34.52 -3.12 3.52
N ASP A 726 35.24 -3.01 2.40
CA ASP A 726 35.99 -4.11 1.79
C ASP A 726 37.07 -4.60 2.79
N ILE A 727 36.99 -5.84 3.25
CA ILE A 727 37.95 -6.40 4.23
C ILE A 727 39.11 -7.19 3.60
N ILE A 728 39.18 -7.28 2.27
CA ILE A 728 40.32 -7.84 1.52
C ILE A 728 40.99 -6.76 0.67
N PRO A 729 42.33 -6.75 0.53
CA PRO A 729 43.02 -5.77 -0.31
C PRO A 729 42.67 -5.88 -1.81
N GLN A 730 42.93 -4.81 -2.56
CA GLN A 730 42.48 -4.67 -3.96
C GLN A 730 43.12 -5.70 -4.92
N GLU A 731 44.31 -6.21 -4.60
CA GLU A 731 45.00 -7.24 -5.37
C GLU A 731 44.43 -8.66 -5.18
N PHE A 732 43.48 -8.84 -4.26
CA PHE A 732 42.77 -10.09 -4.00
C PHE A 732 41.32 -10.04 -4.48
N ALA A 733 40.78 -11.21 -4.83
CA ALA A 733 39.36 -11.38 -5.12
C ALA A 733 38.83 -12.69 -4.52
N ALA A 734 37.76 -12.64 -3.73
CA ALA A 734 37.18 -13.80 -3.06
C ALA A 734 36.26 -14.59 -4.01
N ARG A 735 36.88 -15.45 -4.84
CA ARG A 735 36.19 -16.37 -5.76
C ARG A 735 37.05 -17.60 -6.01
N THR A 736 36.39 -18.76 -6.03
CA THR A 736 36.97 -20.05 -6.39
C THR A 736 36.51 -20.50 -7.78
N LEU A 737 37.32 -21.31 -8.46
CA LEU A 737 37.02 -22.00 -9.73
C LEU A 737 36.55 -23.44 -9.52
N ALA A 738 36.36 -23.89 -8.27
CA ALA A 738 35.80 -25.21 -7.98
C ALA A 738 34.46 -25.40 -8.74
N GLN A 739 34.38 -26.48 -9.52
CA GLN A 739 33.26 -26.79 -10.43
C GLN A 739 32.95 -25.71 -11.50
N GLU A 740 33.91 -24.82 -11.82
CA GLU A 740 33.83 -23.62 -12.69
C GLU A 740 32.83 -22.53 -12.23
N TYR A 741 31.74 -22.91 -11.55
CA TYR A 741 30.72 -22.02 -11.01
C TYR A 741 31.11 -21.36 -9.67
N GLY A 742 31.88 -22.07 -8.83
CA GLY A 742 32.36 -21.59 -7.54
C GLY A 742 31.27 -21.49 -6.46
N GLY A 743 31.22 -20.34 -5.76
CA GLY A 743 30.48 -20.21 -4.49
C GLY A 743 31.32 -20.66 -3.29
N GLY A 744 30.77 -20.55 -2.07
CA GLY A 744 31.43 -20.98 -0.83
C GLY A 744 32.86 -20.45 -0.64
N ALA A 745 33.17 -19.27 -1.19
CA ALA A 745 34.54 -18.79 -1.37
C ALA A 745 35.15 -18.11 -0.14
N PHE A 746 34.41 -18.00 0.96
CA PHE A 746 34.96 -17.70 2.28
C PHE A 746 34.16 -18.34 3.40
N ALA A 747 34.77 -18.43 4.57
CA ALA A 747 34.11 -18.70 5.82
C ALA A 747 34.69 -17.79 6.92
N VAL A 748 33.91 -17.57 7.98
CA VAL A 748 34.30 -16.77 9.14
C VAL A 748 34.07 -17.56 10.42
N LYS A 749 34.98 -17.41 11.38
CA LYS A 749 34.80 -17.83 12.77
C LYS A 749 35.42 -16.77 13.67
N ASP A 750 34.68 -16.33 14.68
CA ASP A 750 35.06 -15.19 15.52
C ASP A 750 35.38 -13.96 14.64
N ASN A 751 36.62 -13.48 14.65
CA ASN A 751 37.11 -12.42 13.76
C ASN A 751 38.14 -12.93 12.73
N VAL A 752 38.19 -14.24 12.47
CA VAL A 752 39.08 -14.86 11.48
C VAL A 752 38.28 -15.20 10.22
N VAL A 753 38.65 -14.55 9.11
CA VAL A 753 38.13 -14.87 7.77
C VAL A 753 39.15 -15.70 7.01
N VAL A 754 38.70 -16.79 6.39
CA VAL A 754 39.47 -17.59 5.44
C VAL A 754 38.74 -17.55 4.09
N PHE A 755 39.46 -17.25 3.00
CA PHE A 755 38.88 -17.10 1.67
C PHE A 755 39.73 -17.70 0.56
N SER A 756 39.09 -18.12 -0.53
CA SER A 756 39.74 -18.58 -1.77
C SER A 756 40.02 -17.39 -2.68
N ASN A 757 41.28 -17.20 -3.06
CA ASN A 757 41.70 -16.09 -3.92
C ASN A 757 41.62 -16.47 -5.40
N TYR A 758 40.91 -15.67 -6.21
CA TYR A 758 40.67 -15.96 -7.62
C TYR A 758 41.95 -16.08 -8.47
N LYS A 759 42.98 -15.31 -8.15
CA LYS A 759 44.17 -15.14 -9.00
C LYS A 759 45.06 -16.39 -9.04
N ASP A 760 45.14 -17.12 -7.92
CA ASP A 760 46.02 -18.27 -7.72
C ASP A 760 45.30 -19.50 -7.15
N GLN A 761 43.98 -19.39 -6.92
CA GLN A 761 43.10 -20.41 -6.33
C GLN A 761 43.46 -20.85 -4.91
N ARG A 762 44.40 -20.18 -4.23
CA ARG A 762 44.85 -20.58 -2.89
C ARG A 762 43.90 -20.10 -1.79
N LEU A 763 43.91 -20.79 -0.65
CA LEU A 763 43.24 -20.30 0.57
C LEU A 763 44.14 -19.29 1.28
N TYR A 764 43.54 -18.18 1.69
CA TYR A 764 44.16 -17.13 2.48
C TYR A 764 43.41 -16.90 3.79
N LYS A 765 44.16 -16.76 4.89
CA LYS A 765 43.66 -16.25 6.16
C LYS A 765 43.84 -14.73 6.17
N GLN A 766 42.79 -13.97 6.43
CA GLN A 766 42.89 -12.52 6.54
C GLN A 766 43.41 -12.11 7.93
N THR A 767 44.50 -11.35 7.95
CA THR A 767 45.21 -10.85 9.15
C THR A 767 45.68 -9.40 8.95
N GLY A 768 44.88 -8.59 8.26
CA GLY A 768 45.26 -7.26 7.76
C GLY A 768 45.93 -7.39 6.38
N VAL A 769 47.11 -8.00 6.36
CA VAL A 769 47.68 -8.59 5.12
C VAL A 769 47.24 -10.06 5.05
N PRO A 770 46.64 -10.53 3.94
CA PRO A 770 46.27 -11.93 3.78
C PRO A 770 47.49 -12.85 3.76
N VAL A 771 47.44 -13.95 4.52
CA VAL A 771 48.50 -14.96 4.60
C VAL A 771 48.00 -16.27 3.96
N PRO A 772 48.73 -16.87 3.00
CA PRO A 772 48.29 -18.12 2.38
C PRO A 772 48.36 -19.28 3.38
N LEU A 773 47.32 -20.10 3.39
CA LEU A 773 47.22 -21.34 4.17
C LEU A 773 47.63 -22.58 3.38
N THR A 774 47.59 -22.51 2.05
CA THR A 774 47.85 -23.64 1.15
C THR A 774 49.13 -23.42 0.34
N PRO A 775 49.79 -24.48 -0.17
CA PRO A 775 50.95 -24.36 -1.04
C PRO A 775 50.65 -23.55 -2.30
N ASP A 776 51.71 -23.13 -2.99
CA ASP A 776 51.62 -22.59 -4.35
C ASP A 776 51.86 -23.74 -5.33
N TYR A 777 50.86 -24.07 -6.14
CA TYR A 777 50.93 -25.12 -7.15
C TYR A 777 51.21 -24.56 -8.57
N GLY A 778 51.38 -23.24 -8.72
CA GLY A 778 51.81 -22.62 -9.97
C GLY A 778 50.72 -22.35 -11.03
N GLY A 779 49.45 -22.59 -10.71
CA GLY A 779 48.32 -22.41 -11.62
C GLY A 779 46.99 -22.80 -10.95
N PRO A 780 45.84 -22.60 -11.62
CA PRO A 780 44.51 -22.84 -11.06
C PRO A 780 44.11 -24.33 -10.92
N ASP A 781 45.06 -25.25 -11.08
CA ASP A 781 44.84 -26.71 -11.13
C ASP A 781 44.31 -27.32 -9.81
N VAL A 782 44.37 -26.58 -8.70
CA VAL A 782 43.80 -26.97 -7.39
C VAL A 782 42.94 -25.81 -6.87
N SER A 783 41.66 -26.08 -6.64
CA SER A 783 40.68 -25.10 -6.17
C SER A 783 40.06 -25.51 -4.83
N TYR A 784 39.67 -24.52 -4.03
CA TYR A 784 39.17 -24.74 -2.65
C TYR A 784 37.81 -24.06 -2.48
N ALA A 785 36.83 -24.75 -1.87
CA ALA A 785 35.48 -24.22 -1.65
C ALA A 785 34.78 -24.81 -0.40
N ASP A 786 33.67 -24.17 0.04
CA ASP A 786 32.73 -24.66 1.06
C ASP A 786 33.40 -25.07 2.39
N GLY A 787 34.27 -24.20 2.88
CA GLY A 787 35.07 -24.48 4.06
C GLY A 787 34.36 -24.25 5.40
N VAL A 788 34.78 -25.01 6.42
CA VAL A 788 34.27 -24.96 7.79
C VAL A 788 35.44 -25.07 8.78
N PHE A 789 35.36 -24.32 9.88
CA PHE A 789 36.36 -24.40 10.96
C PHE A 789 36.06 -25.58 11.88
N ASP A 790 37.06 -26.43 12.10
CA ASP A 790 36.95 -27.58 13.01
C ASP A 790 37.13 -27.13 14.47
N PRO A 791 36.11 -27.28 15.35
CA PRO A 791 36.21 -26.90 16.75
C PRO A 791 37.05 -27.87 17.61
N HIS A 792 37.30 -29.09 17.13
CA HIS A 792 37.99 -30.15 17.88
C HIS A 792 39.49 -30.22 17.59
N PHE A 793 39.90 -29.92 16.36
CA PHE A 793 41.27 -30.18 15.87
C PHE A 793 42.02 -28.94 15.37
N SER A 794 41.56 -27.71 15.71
CA SER A 794 42.24 -26.44 15.39
C SER A 794 42.67 -26.31 13.91
N ARG A 795 41.80 -26.74 12.99
CA ARG A 795 42.05 -26.80 11.55
C ARG A 795 40.88 -26.24 10.75
N TYR A 796 41.12 -26.06 9.45
CA TYR A 796 40.09 -25.71 8.47
C TYR A 796 39.83 -26.92 7.57
N VAL A 797 38.57 -27.31 7.41
CA VAL A 797 38.13 -28.40 6.53
C VAL A 797 37.42 -27.77 5.34
N THR A 798 37.64 -28.27 4.12
CA THR A 798 37.18 -27.64 2.88
C THR A 798 37.03 -28.67 1.78
N VAL A 799 36.14 -28.42 0.81
CA VAL A 799 36.08 -29.18 -0.46
C VAL A 799 37.23 -28.73 -1.36
N ILE A 800 37.84 -29.70 -2.07
CA ILE A 800 39.15 -29.57 -2.70
C ILE A 800 39.55 -30.80 -3.56
N GLU A 801 40.72 -30.76 -4.19
CA GLU A 801 41.53 -31.90 -4.65
C GLU A 801 42.59 -32.42 -3.61
N GLU A 802 43.54 -31.61 -3.08
CA GLU A 802 44.55 -32.09 -2.08
C GLU A 802 45.03 -31.01 -1.04
N PRO A 803 44.93 -31.27 0.28
CA PRO A 803 46.10 -31.74 1.05
C PRO A 803 45.75 -32.96 1.94
N LYS A 804 45.93 -32.97 3.28
CA LYS A 804 45.55 -34.12 4.15
C LYS A 804 44.07 -34.49 3.94
N VAL A 805 43.85 -35.49 3.11
CA VAL A 805 42.53 -35.99 2.72
C VAL A 805 41.84 -36.62 3.93
N LEU A 806 40.65 -36.12 4.26
CA LEU A 806 39.79 -36.73 5.28
C LEU A 806 38.92 -37.84 4.68
N ILE A 807 38.41 -37.63 3.45
CA ILE A 807 37.57 -38.55 2.67
C ILE A 807 37.88 -38.34 1.19
N SER A 808 37.90 -39.43 0.42
CA SER A 808 37.94 -39.44 -1.05
C SER A 808 37.24 -40.71 -1.59
N GLY A 809 37.10 -40.82 -2.92
CA GLY A 809 36.55 -42.00 -3.61
C GLY A 809 35.28 -41.76 -4.43
N ASN A 810 34.65 -40.59 -4.35
CA ASN A 810 33.59 -40.13 -5.26
C ASN A 810 34.07 -38.95 -6.10
N ASP A 811 33.33 -38.60 -7.15
CA ASP A 811 33.70 -37.50 -8.04
C ASP A 811 33.56 -36.12 -7.39
N PHE A 812 32.59 -35.94 -6.50
CA PHE A 812 32.20 -34.64 -5.96
C PHE A 812 31.77 -34.72 -4.49
N TYR A 813 31.99 -33.62 -3.78
CA TYR A 813 31.72 -33.43 -2.36
C TYR A 813 31.18 -32.02 -2.13
N ALA A 814 30.28 -31.86 -1.14
CA ALA A 814 29.75 -30.55 -0.73
C ALA A 814 29.31 -30.55 0.75
N PHE A 815 29.12 -29.36 1.30
CA PHE A 815 28.53 -29.09 2.61
C PHE A 815 29.15 -29.87 3.79
N PRO A 816 30.47 -29.79 4.03
CA PRO A 816 31.05 -30.29 5.27
C PRO A 816 30.45 -29.51 6.46
N ARG A 817 29.84 -30.22 7.42
CA ARG A 817 29.25 -29.67 8.65
C ARG A 817 29.71 -30.49 9.84
N ILE A 818 30.45 -29.86 10.75
CA ILE A 818 31.06 -30.50 11.91
C ILE A 818 30.14 -30.31 13.12
N ASP A 819 29.87 -31.39 13.86
CA ASP A 819 29.14 -31.32 15.12
C ASP A 819 30.04 -30.65 16.18
N HIS A 820 29.57 -29.59 16.82
CA HIS A 820 30.35 -28.83 17.80
C HIS A 820 30.57 -29.60 19.11
N ASN A 821 29.66 -30.52 19.46
CA ASN A 821 29.65 -31.24 20.73
C ASN A 821 30.24 -32.65 20.61
N ASN A 822 30.13 -33.26 19.43
CA ASN A 822 30.60 -34.62 19.16
C ASN A 822 31.69 -34.64 18.09
N LYS A 823 32.64 -35.57 18.20
CA LYS A 823 33.68 -35.81 17.19
C LYS A 823 33.12 -36.49 15.92
N ARG A 824 32.23 -35.81 15.20
CA ARG A 824 31.64 -36.27 13.93
C ARG A 824 31.41 -35.13 12.94
N MET A 825 31.31 -35.47 11.66
CA MET A 825 31.06 -34.55 10.55
C MET A 825 30.07 -35.18 9.58
N ALA A 826 29.18 -34.37 9.02
CA ALA A 826 28.31 -34.72 7.90
C ALA A 826 28.79 -34.02 6.61
N TRP A 827 28.52 -34.62 5.45
CA TRP A 827 28.75 -34.03 4.13
C TRP A 827 27.84 -34.70 3.09
N ILE A 828 27.72 -34.06 1.92
CA ILE A 828 27.07 -34.64 0.74
C ILE A 828 28.14 -35.09 -0.26
N GLU A 829 27.96 -36.25 -0.87
CA GLU A 829 28.78 -36.75 -1.97
C GLU A 829 27.93 -37.32 -3.12
N TRP A 830 28.44 -37.24 -4.34
CA TRP A 830 27.83 -37.84 -5.53
C TRP A 830 28.90 -38.16 -6.58
N SER A 831 28.53 -39.01 -7.53
CA SER A 831 29.40 -39.44 -8.64
C SER A 831 28.63 -39.50 -9.96
N HIS A 832 29.36 -39.38 -11.06
CA HIS A 832 28.80 -39.49 -12.40
C HIS A 832 28.08 -40.84 -12.62
N PRO A 833 27.06 -40.90 -13.50
CA PRO A 833 26.56 -39.82 -14.38
C PRO A 833 25.52 -38.89 -13.72
N ASN A 834 25.35 -38.94 -12.40
CA ASN A 834 24.31 -38.15 -11.71
C ASN A 834 24.78 -36.71 -11.47
N MET A 835 23.88 -35.75 -11.70
CA MET A 835 23.99 -34.41 -11.10
C MET A 835 23.42 -34.44 -9.67
N PRO A 836 23.77 -33.49 -8.78
CA PRO A 836 23.35 -33.53 -7.38
C PRO A 836 21.82 -33.42 -7.17
N TRP A 837 21.08 -32.90 -8.16
CA TRP A 837 19.60 -32.88 -8.16
C TRP A 837 18.94 -34.14 -8.76
N ASP A 838 19.73 -35.04 -9.36
CA ASP A 838 19.27 -36.36 -9.83
C ASP A 838 19.34 -37.35 -8.66
N LYS A 839 20.54 -37.48 -8.08
CA LYS A 839 20.89 -38.30 -6.90
C LYS A 839 22.15 -37.77 -6.22
N SER A 840 22.06 -37.57 -4.90
CA SER A 840 23.22 -37.34 -4.01
C SER A 840 23.05 -38.10 -2.70
N GLU A 841 24.14 -38.34 -1.97
CA GLU A 841 24.13 -39.12 -0.72
C GLU A 841 24.61 -38.27 0.46
N LEU A 842 23.82 -38.21 1.54
CA LEU A 842 24.21 -37.61 2.81
C LEU A 842 24.93 -38.65 3.66
N TRP A 843 26.14 -38.33 4.09
CA TRP A 843 26.98 -39.21 4.90
C TRP A 843 27.34 -38.59 6.23
N VAL A 844 27.57 -39.45 7.23
CA VAL A 844 28.14 -39.09 8.54
C VAL A 844 29.41 -39.90 8.77
N GLY A 845 30.44 -39.24 9.28
CA GLY A 845 31.71 -39.84 9.67
C GLY A 845 32.11 -39.41 11.07
N TYR A 846 32.94 -40.22 11.71
CA TYR A 846 33.39 -40.00 13.08
C TYR A 846 34.90 -39.81 13.11
N PHE A 847 35.39 -38.81 13.84
CA PHE A 847 36.81 -38.55 14.01
C PHE A 847 37.42 -39.46 15.08
N SER A 848 38.59 -40.02 14.79
CA SER A 848 39.46 -40.65 15.79
C SER A 848 40.07 -39.61 16.75
N GLU A 849 40.75 -40.08 17.80
CA GLU A 849 41.59 -39.22 18.65
C GLU A 849 42.74 -38.53 17.87
N SER A 850 43.20 -39.12 16.76
CA SER A 850 44.17 -38.52 15.83
C SER A 850 43.56 -37.55 14.81
N GLY A 851 42.23 -37.36 14.84
CA GLY A 851 41.50 -36.45 13.93
C GLY A 851 41.29 -37.01 12.53
N ASP A 852 41.43 -38.32 12.33
CA ASP A 852 41.15 -39.00 11.06
C ASP A 852 39.66 -39.38 10.99
N LEU A 853 39.01 -39.19 9.84
CA LEU A 853 37.57 -39.40 9.69
C LEU A 853 37.26 -40.80 9.14
N THR A 854 36.35 -41.52 9.77
CA THR A 854 35.85 -42.82 9.28
C THR A 854 34.37 -42.74 8.94
N LYS A 855 33.99 -43.03 7.68
CA LYS A 855 32.57 -43.15 7.26
C LYS A 855 31.86 -44.23 8.06
N ARG A 856 30.58 -44.03 8.38
CA ARG A 856 29.70 -45.08 8.90
C ARG A 856 28.35 -45.08 8.20
N VAL A 857 27.74 -46.27 8.10
CA VAL A 857 26.33 -46.44 7.75
C VAL A 857 25.58 -46.69 9.05
N GLU A 858 24.62 -45.84 9.38
CA GLU A 858 23.79 -46.03 10.57
C GLU A 858 22.72 -47.10 10.31
N HIS A 859 22.32 -47.80 11.37
CA HIS A 859 21.79 -49.17 11.25
C HIS A 859 20.28 -49.21 10.93
N THR A 860 19.60 -48.06 10.98
CA THR A 860 18.18 -47.89 10.65
C THR A 860 17.98 -47.01 9.41
N ASN A 861 18.79 -45.96 9.23
CA ASN A 861 18.73 -44.98 8.12
C ASN A 861 17.30 -44.48 7.79
N GLU A 862 16.43 -44.39 8.82
CA GLU A 862 15.06 -43.93 8.68
C GLU A 862 15.03 -42.40 8.49
N VAL A 863 14.51 -41.95 7.35
CA VAL A 863 14.38 -40.52 7.04
C VAL A 863 13.03 -40.02 7.54
N ILE A 864 13.06 -39.26 8.62
CA ILE A 864 11.88 -38.63 9.21
C ILE A 864 11.71 -37.23 8.61
N SER A 865 10.53 -36.95 8.04
CA SER A 865 10.18 -35.58 7.63
C SER A 865 9.83 -34.75 8.86
N VAL A 866 10.58 -33.66 9.11
CA VAL A 866 10.30 -32.72 10.21
C VAL A 866 9.07 -31.85 9.87
N TYR A 867 8.86 -31.57 8.59
CA TYR A 867 7.68 -30.88 8.07
C TYR A 867 7.48 -31.21 6.58
N THR A 868 6.24 -31.44 6.16
CA THR A 868 5.91 -31.84 4.78
C THR A 868 5.04 -30.78 4.11
N LEU A 869 5.49 -30.29 2.96
CA LEU A 869 4.78 -29.37 2.08
C LEU A 869 5.18 -29.67 0.62
N ASP A 870 4.25 -29.54 -0.32
CA ASP A 870 4.53 -29.70 -1.76
C ASP A 870 5.23 -28.44 -2.31
N ALA A 871 6.52 -28.33 -2.01
CA ALA A 871 7.37 -27.17 -2.28
C ALA A 871 8.87 -27.56 -2.29
N GLU A 872 9.71 -26.74 -2.93
CA GLU A 872 11.17 -26.94 -2.94
C GLU A 872 11.85 -26.07 -1.86
N PHE A 873 12.36 -26.71 -0.80
CA PHE A 873 13.07 -26.05 0.33
C PHE A 873 14.54 -25.69 0.02
N THR A 874 14.97 -25.89 -1.23
CA THR A 874 16.32 -25.53 -1.69
C THR A 874 16.33 -25.36 -3.21
N ARG A 875 17.46 -24.86 -3.73
CA ARG A 875 17.74 -24.67 -5.17
C ARG A 875 18.76 -25.70 -5.66
N PRO A 876 18.83 -25.99 -6.98
CA PRO A 876 19.84 -26.91 -7.53
C PRO A 876 21.27 -26.48 -7.16
N LEU A 877 22.08 -27.46 -6.77
CA LEU A 877 23.46 -27.29 -6.30
C LEU A 877 24.41 -27.03 -7.48
N TRP A 878 24.35 -25.80 -8.01
CA TRP A 878 25.29 -25.28 -9.01
C TRP A 878 26.50 -24.57 -8.38
N VAL A 879 26.32 -24.03 -7.17
CA VAL A 879 27.34 -23.25 -6.46
C VAL A 879 27.40 -23.66 -4.99
N PHE A 880 28.58 -23.64 -4.42
CA PHE A 880 28.78 -23.92 -2.99
C PHE A 880 28.23 -22.81 -2.09
N GLY A 881 27.95 -23.14 -0.82
CA GLY A 881 27.53 -22.18 0.20
C GLY A 881 26.06 -21.73 0.12
N ILE A 882 25.19 -22.49 -0.52
CA ILE A 882 23.73 -22.30 -0.45
C ILE A 882 23.26 -22.53 0.99
N SER A 883 22.48 -21.61 1.55
CA SER A 883 21.93 -21.71 2.91
C SER A 883 20.44 -21.40 2.92
N SER A 884 19.59 -22.42 2.74
CA SER A 884 18.13 -22.23 2.65
C SER A 884 17.43 -22.15 4.03
N TYR A 885 18.13 -22.54 5.10
CA TYR A 885 17.62 -22.57 6.47
C TYR A 885 18.73 -22.36 7.51
N GLY A 886 18.36 -22.03 8.76
CA GLY A 886 19.26 -21.94 9.91
C GLY A 886 18.51 -22.00 11.25
N PHE A 887 19.23 -22.34 12.33
CA PHE A 887 18.68 -22.47 13.69
C PHE A 887 18.80 -21.14 14.46
N LEU A 888 17.76 -20.73 15.20
CA LEU A 888 17.77 -19.50 16.00
C LEU A 888 18.34 -19.74 17.40
N GLY A 889 19.60 -19.36 17.61
CA GLY A 889 20.32 -19.59 18.87
C GLY A 889 20.37 -21.07 19.25
N GLU A 890 20.26 -21.36 20.55
CA GLU A 890 20.22 -22.74 21.09
C GLU A 890 18.80 -23.33 21.16
N SER A 891 17.88 -22.89 20.28
CA SER A 891 16.47 -23.31 20.31
C SER A 891 16.11 -24.35 19.25
N ASN A 892 14.94 -24.96 19.42
CA ASN A 892 14.31 -25.87 18.45
C ASN A 892 13.57 -25.14 17.31
N HIS A 893 13.85 -23.84 17.08
CA HIS A 893 13.25 -23.04 16.01
C HIS A 893 14.21 -22.93 14.80
N ILE A 894 13.72 -23.35 13.63
CA ILE A 894 14.42 -23.33 12.35
C ILE A 894 13.79 -22.27 11.46
N VAL A 895 14.53 -21.22 11.10
CA VAL A 895 14.13 -20.32 10.01
C VAL A 895 14.46 -21.00 8.69
N PHE A 896 13.51 -21.04 7.76
CA PHE A 896 13.71 -21.61 6.44
C PHE A 896 13.00 -20.80 5.36
N SER A 897 13.51 -20.92 4.13
CA SER A 897 12.85 -20.45 2.92
C SER A 897 12.51 -21.63 2.01
N TYR A 898 11.38 -21.52 1.30
CA TYR A 898 10.95 -22.51 0.32
C TYR A 898 10.39 -21.84 -0.94
N ARG A 899 10.30 -22.59 -2.03
CA ARG A 899 9.77 -22.15 -3.32
C ARG A 899 8.53 -22.96 -3.68
N GLN A 900 7.48 -22.28 -4.11
CA GLN A 900 6.24 -22.91 -4.57
C GLN A 900 5.64 -22.07 -5.71
N HIS A 901 5.30 -22.72 -6.82
CA HIS A 901 4.79 -22.08 -8.04
C HIS A 901 5.66 -20.88 -8.50
N GLY A 902 6.99 -21.02 -8.47
CA GLY A 902 7.94 -20.00 -8.92
C GLY A 902 8.15 -18.81 -7.97
N ARG A 903 7.53 -18.79 -6.78
CA ARG A 903 7.70 -17.73 -5.76
C ARG A 903 8.35 -18.28 -4.48
N SER A 904 9.18 -17.46 -3.82
CA SER A 904 9.70 -17.77 -2.48
C SER A 904 8.77 -17.36 -1.34
N TYR A 905 8.85 -18.14 -0.27
CA TYR A 905 8.21 -17.91 1.02
C TYR A 905 9.24 -18.12 2.15
N LEU A 906 8.98 -17.53 3.30
CA LEU A 906 9.82 -17.60 4.50
C LEU A 906 8.96 -18.10 5.67
N GLY A 907 9.53 -18.92 6.55
CA GLY A 907 8.85 -19.41 7.74
C GLY A 907 9.79 -19.78 8.87
N VAL A 908 9.20 -20.01 10.04
CA VAL A 908 9.86 -20.60 11.21
C VAL A 908 9.15 -21.91 11.54
N LEU A 909 9.92 -22.98 11.66
CA LEU A 909 9.48 -24.31 12.08
C LEU A 909 9.92 -24.54 13.52
N ASP A 910 8.97 -24.77 14.42
CA ASP A 910 9.25 -25.38 15.72
C ASP A 910 9.36 -26.90 15.52
N SER A 911 10.56 -27.45 15.70
CA SER A 911 10.83 -28.87 15.45
C SER A 911 10.34 -29.81 16.55
N ASP A 912 9.95 -29.32 17.73
CA ASP A 912 9.45 -30.17 18.82
C ASP A 912 7.98 -30.52 18.61
N ILE A 913 7.19 -29.56 18.12
CA ILE A 913 5.74 -29.72 17.88
C ILE A 913 5.38 -29.82 16.39
N GLY A 914 6.35 -29.66 15.49
CA GLY A 914 6.14 -29.77 14.03
C GLY A 914 5.30 -28.64 13.43
N SER A 915 5.27 -27.47 14.08
CA SER A 915 4.42 -26.34 13.69
C SER A 915 5.20 -25.29 12.89
N VAL A 916 4.56 -24.71 11.86
CA VAL A 916 5.16 -23.67 11.01
C VAL A 916 4.40 -22.36 11.13
N SER A 917 5.13 -21.29 11.40
CA SER A 917 4.66 -19.91 11.25
C SER A 917 5.25 -19.29 9.99
N LEU A 918 4.42 -18.72 9.12
CA LEU A 918 4.89 -17.99 7.94
C LEU A 918 5.30 -16.57 8.32
N LEU A 919 6.38 -16.08 7.72
CA LEU A 919 6.94 -14.76 7.99
C LEU A 919 6.72 -13.81 6.80
N ASP A 920 5.95 -12.76 7.03
CA ASP A 920 5.75 -11.71 6.04
C ASP A 920 7.01 -10.86 5.86
N THR A 921 7.52 -10.79 4.63
CA THR A 921 8.61 -9.89 4.25
C THR A 921 8.34 -9.23 2.90
N PRO A 922 8.96 -8.07 2.59
CA PRO A 922 8.84 -7.42 1.27
C PRO A 922 9.46 -8.18 0.10
N PHE A 923 10.17 -9.30 0.34
CA PHE A 923 10.81 -10.10 -0.70
C PHE A 923 9.85 -11.18 -1.22
N SER A 924 9.83 -11.35 -2.55
CA SER A 924 9.09 -12.42 -3.25
C SER A 924 10.01 -13.50 -3.82
N ASP A 925 11.32 -13.26 -3.80
CA ASP A 925 12.38 -14.21 -4.11
C ASP A 925 13.43 -14.18 -3.00
N LEU A 926 13.85 -15.35 -2.54
CA LEU A 926 14.83 -15.55 -1.47
C LEU A 926 15.90 -16.54 -1.93
N SER A 927 17.14 -16.34 -1.47
CA SER A 927 18.30 -17.13 -1.90
C SER A 927 19.14 -17.70 -0.77
N ASN A 928 19.40 -16.94 0.30
CA ASN A 928 20.20 -17.38 1.45
C ASN A 928 19.66 -16.83 2.79
N VAL A 929 19.82 -17.62 3.86
CA VAL A 929 19.49 -17.33 5.26
C VAL A 929 20.73 -17.54 6.13
N VAL A 930 21.02 -16.62 7.04
CA VAL A 930 22.00 -16.80 8.13
C VAL A 930 21.42 -16.32 9.46
N THR A 931 21.44 -17.18 10.49
CA THR A 931 20.79 -16.93 11.78
C THR A 931 21.76 -16.42 12.84
N GLY A 932 21.29 -15.49 13.67
CA GLY A 932 21.83 -15.18 14.99
C GLY A 932 20.94 -15.80 16.09
N ASN A 933 20.95 -15.21 17.29
CA ASN A 933 20.19 -15.73 18.43
C ASN A 933 18.67 -15.50 18.31
N ASP A 934 18.27 -14.24 18.10
CA ASP A 934 16.87 -13.77 18.06
C ASP A 934 16.53 -12.98 16.78
N TYR A 935 17.48 -12.96 15.84
CA TYR A 935 17.37 -12.33 14.54
C TYR A 935 18.09 -13.19 13.50
N PHE A 936 17.88 -12.88 12.22
CA PHE A 936 18.58 -13.50 11.11
C PHE A 936 18.73 -12.49 9.97
N TYR A 937 19.61 -12.78 9.02
CA TYR A 937 19.72 -12.02 7.78
C TYR A 937 19.29 -12.90 6.60
N ILE A 938 18.65 -12.28 5.62
CA ILE A 938 18.24 -12.93 4.37
C ILE A 938 18.71 -12.15 3.16
N GLU A 939 19.10 -12.88 2.13
CA GLU A 939 19.35 -12.37 0.77
C GLU A 939 18.09 -12.60 -0.07
N GLY A 940 17.60 -11.55 -0.73
CA GLY A 940 16.36 -11.61 -1.50
C GLY A 940 16.02 -10.36 -2.30
N ALA A 941 14.94 -10.44 -3.08
CA ALA A 941 14.48 -9.40 -4.00
C ALA A 941 12.96 -9.44 -4.18
N SER A 942 12.40 -8.45 -4.87
CA SER A 942 11.02 -8.48 -5.37
C SER A 942 10.88 -7.72 -6.69
N ALA A 943 9.67 -7.68 -7.26
CA ALA A 943 9.36 -6.93 -8.47
C ALA A 943 9.69 -5.41 -8.39
N THR A 944 9.82 -4.85 -7.17
CA THR A 944 10.12 -3.43 -6.95
C THR A 944 11.33 -3.18 -6.07
N VAL A 945 12.01 -4.23 -5.59
CA VAL A 945 13.21 -4.14 -4.74
C VAL A 945 14.31 -4.99 -5.38
N PRO A 946 15.47 -4.41 -5.74
CA PRO A 946 16.57 -5.16 -6.33
C PRO A 946 17.20 -6.11 -5.29
N MET A 947 18.08 -7.00 -5.75
CA MET A 947 18.76 -7.96 -4.87
C MET A 947 19.42 -7.25 -3.67
N SER A 948 19.02 -7.64 -2.47
CA SER A 948 19.34 -6.94 -1.23
C SER A 948 19.54 -7.93 -0.10
N ILE A 949 20.31 -7.51 0.91
CA ILE A 949 20.48 -8.25 2.15
C ILE A 949 19.73 -7.49 3.25
N ALA A 950 18.83 -8.17 3.95
CA ALA A 950 17.98 -7.60 4.98
C ALA A 950 18.16 -8.32 6.31
N LYS A 951 18.16 -7.57 7.41
CA LYS A 951 18.10 -8.08 8.78
C LYS A 951 16.64 -8.19 9.20
N VAL A 952 16.28 -9.31 9.81
CA VAL A 952 14.93 -9.65 10.25
C VAL A 952 14.99 -10.02 11.72
N ALA A 953 14.18 -9.37 12.56
CA ALA A 953 14.01 -9.72 13.96
C ALA A 953 12.58 -10.22 14.21
N LEU A 954 12.46 -11.17 15.13
CA LEU A 954 11.19 -11.79 15.49
C LEU A 954 10.67 -11.31 16.86
N ASN A 955 9.39 -11.54 17.12
CA ASN A 955 8.82 -11.42 18.45
C ASN A 955 9.30 -12.55 19.39
N GLU A 956 8.97 -12.46 20.68
CA GLU A 956 9.41 -13.40 21.71
C GLU A 956 8.98 -14.86 21.43
N ASP A 957 7.77 -15.06 20.88
CA ASP A 957 7.26 -16.38 20.47
C ASP A 957 7.80 -16.87 19.11
N ARG A 958 8.60 -16.06 18.42
CA ARG A 958 9.26 -16.36 17.15
C ARG A 958 8.32 -16.68 15.97
N THR A 959 7.03 -16.36 16.08
CA THR A 959 6.03 -16.59 15.02
C THR A 959 5.89 -15.44 14.02
N LYS A 960 6.34 -14.22 14.35
CA LYS A 960 6.11 -13.00 13.54
C LYS A 960 7.33 -12.10 13.44
N VAL A 961 7.45 -11.40 12.32
CA VAL A 961 8.45 -10.35 12.08
C VAL A 961 8.05 -9.08 12.85
N VAL A 962 8.94 -8.60 13.73
CA VAL A 962 8.78 -7.29 14.42
C VAL A 962 9.64 -6.18 13.81
N SER A 963 10.70 -6.56 13.11
CA SER A 963 11.55 -5.61 12.38
C SER A 963 12.11 -6.26 11.11
N PHE A 964 12.09 -5.49 10.03
CA PHE A 964 12.72 -5.81 8.75
C PHE A 964 13.47 -4.56 8.29
N SER A 965 14.78 -4.68 8.03
CA SER A 965 15.61 -3.59 7.54
C SER A 965 16.55 -4.07 6.45
N ILE A 966 16.51 -3.43 5.28
CA ILE A 966 17.52 -3.63 4.24
C ILE A 966 18.82 -3.00 4.73
N ILE A 967 19.86 -3.82 4.82
CA ILE A 967 21.21 -3.45 5.28
C ILE A 967 22.07 -3.06 4.08
N TRP A 968 21.92 -3.79 2.98
CA TRP A 968 22.62 -3.52 1.74
C TRP A 968 21.78 -3.87 0.52
N SER A 969 22.06 -3.21 -0.61
CA SER A 969 21.34 -3.39 -1.87
C SER A 969 22.31 -3.34 -3.03
N SER A 970 22.13 -4.22 -4.03
CA SER A 970 22.97 -4.24 -5.23
C SER A 970 22.91 -2.92 -6.01
N SER A 971 21.80 -2.18 -5.90
CA SER A 971 21.65 -0.88 -6.53
C SER A 971 20.61 -0.03 -5.79
N SER A 972 21.08 0.78 -4.83
CA SER A 972 20.24 1.68 -4.02
C SER A 972 19.49 2.72 -4.85
N ASP A 973 20.11 3.17 -5.93
CA ASP A 973 19.71 4.39 -6.64
C ASP A 973 18.62 4.12 -7.69
N VAL A 974 18.19 2.86 -7.87
CA VAL A 974 17.21 2.47 -8.89
C VAL A 974 15.81 3.00 -8.63
N VAL A 975 15.52 3.41 -7.39
CA VAL A 975 14.19 3.95 -6.99
C VAL A 975 13.80 5.16 -7.85
N GLN A 976 14.77 5.93 -8.34
CA GLN A 976 14.53 7.06 -9.26
C GLN A 976 13.95 6.65 -10.62
N TYR A 977 14.10 5.39 -11.02
CA TYR A 977 13.57 4.84 -12.28
C TYR A 977 12.25 4.06 -12.10
N SER A 978 11.68 4.06 -10.90
CA SER A 978 10.50 3.23 -10.56
C SER A 978 9.28 3.43 -11.46
N SER A 979 9.07 4.63 -12.01
CA SER A 979 8.01 4.91 -12.98
C SER A 979 8.20 4.25 -14.36
N PHE A 980 9.40 3.76 -14.67
CA PHE A 980 9.75 3.04 -15.91
C PHE A 980 9.77 1.52 -15.72
N PHE A 981 9.47 1.00 -14.51
CA PHE A 981 9.47 -0.42 -14.27
C PHE A 981 8.21 -1.07 -14.83
N SER A 982 8.39 -2.14 -15.62
CA SER A 982 7.36 -3.12 -15.90
C SER A 982 7.28 -4.12 -14.76
N ALA A 983 6.09 -4.30 -14.20
CA ALA A 983 5.83 -5.38 -13.26
C ALA A 983 5.77 -6.74 -13.99
N PRO A 984 6.24 -7.84 -13.38
CA PRO A 984 6.09 -9.19 -13.91
C PRO A 984 4.65 -9.69 -13.77
N GLU A 985 4.03 -10.04 -14.89
CA GLU A 985 2.84 -10.88 -14.95
C GLU A 985 3.27 -12.36 -14.94
N PHE A 986 2.81 -13.15 -13.97
CA PHE A 986 3.02 -14.61 -14.00
C PHE A 986 2.06 -15.25 -15.01
N VAL A 987 2.61 -16.01 -15.96
CA VAL A 987 1.88 -16.64 -17.05
C VAL A 987 1.97 -18.15 -16.91
N GLU A 988 0.83 -18.81 -16.78
CA GLU A 988 0.67 -20.25 -16.95
C GLU A 988 0.09 -20.52 -18.35
N PHE A 989 0.70 -21.43 -19.11
CA PHE A 989 0.28 -21.71 -20.49
C PHE A 989 0.33 -23.21 -20.81
N SER A 990 -0.54 -23.67 -21.72
CA SER A 990 -0.50 -25.04 -22.23
C SER A 990 0.66 -25.23 -23.20
N THR A 991 1.39 -26.33 -23.06
CA THR A 991 2.50 -26.68 -23.95
C THR A 991 1.99 -27.42 -25.20
N SER A 992 2.90 -27.78 -26.11
CA SER A 992 2.58 -28.65 -27.25
C SER A 992 2.15 -30.07 -26.83
N SER A 993 2.51 -30.49 -25.61
CA SER A 993 2.12 -31.78 -25.03
C SER A 993 0.73 -31.71 -24.41
N THR A 994 -0.19 -32.54 -24.91
CA THR A 994 -1.60 -32.55 -24.47
C THR A 994 -1.70 -32.75 -22.94
N GLY A 995 -2.38 -31.81 -22.27
CA GLY A 995 -2.60 -31.86 -20.82
C GLY A 995 -1.46 -31.31 -19.96
N GLN A 996 -0.31 -30.93 -20.54
CA GLN A 996 0.79 -30.31 -19.80
C GLN A 996 0.70 -28.78 -19.83
N LYS A 997 1.21 -28.17 -18.76
CA LYS A 997 1.36 -26.71 -18.60
C LYS A 997 2.80 -26.36 -18.28
N ALA A 998 3.22 -25.18 -18.70
CA ALA A 998 4.49 -24.54 -18.35
C ALA A 998 4.27 -23.09 -17.89
N TYR A 999 5.33 -22.46 -17.38
CA TYR A 999 5.25 -21.18 -16.67
C TYR A 999 6.22 -20.14 -17.24
N ALA A 1000 5.90 -18.86 -17.11
CA ALA A 1000 6.76 -17.76 -17.52
C ALA A 1000 6.46 -16.47 -16.73
N TYR A 1001 7.35 -15.49 -16.83
CA TYR A 1001 7.09 -14.10 -16.44
C TYR A 1001 7.06 -13.22 -17.67
N PHE A 1002 5.90 -12.60 -17.94
CA PHE A 1002 5.72 -11.62 -19.01
C PHE A 1002 5.84 -10.20 -18.44
N TYR A 1003 6.53 -9.33 -19.16
CA TYR A 1003 6.71 -7.93 -18.82
C TYR A 1003 6.23 -7.08 -20.00
N PRO A 1004 5.09 -6.37 -19.89
CA PRO A 1004 4.66 -5.44 -20.93
C PRO A 1004 5.65 -4.27 -21.11
N PRO A 1005 5.62 -3.56 -22.24
CA PRO A 1005 6.31 -2.28 -22.37
C PRO A 1005 5.83 -1.29 -21.30
N SER A 1006 6.74 -0.57 -20.65
CA SER A 1006 6.42 0.36 -19.55
C SER A 1006 7.29 1.62 -19.62
N ASN A 1007 6.71 2.74 -20.01
CA ASN A 1007 7.37 4.04 -20.01
C ASN A 1007 6.32 5.15 -19.78
N PRO A 1008 6.49 6.04 -18.79
CA PRO A 1008 5.51 7.09 -18.50
C PRO A 1008 5.41 8.14 -19.63
N ASN A 1009 6.42 8.22 -20.50
CA ASN A 1009 6.56 9.28 -21.48
C ASN A 1009 6.14 8.85 -22.90
N PHE A 1010 6.00 7.55 -23.16
CA PHE A 1010 5.74 7.00 -24.50
C PHE A 1010 4.70 5.87 -24.49
N GLN A 1011 3.94 5.74 -25.57
CA GLN A 1011 3.06 4.60 -25.85
C GLN A 1011 3.20 4.20 -27.31
N GLY A 1012 2.70 3.01 -27.67
CA GLY A 1012 2.72 2.52 -29.04
C GLY A 1012 1.90 3.40 -29.98
N LEU A 1013 2.14 3.28 -31.29
CA LEU A 1013 1.21 3.84 -32.26
C LEU A 1013 -0.13 3.09 -32.21
N PRO A 1014 -1.27 3.72 -32.56
CA PRO A 1014 -2.55 3.03 -32.70
C PRO A 1014 -2.42 1.81 -33.62
N ASP A 1015 -3.06 0.71 -33.22
CA ASP A 1015 -3.05 -0.61 -33.88
C ASP A 1015 -1.66 -1.30 -33.99
N GLU A 1016 -0.59 -0.69 -33.46
CA GLU A 1016 0.71 -1.35 -33.30
C GLU A 1016 0.71 -2.26 -32.06
N LYS A 1017 1.37 -3.42 -32.16
CA LYS A 1017 1.68 -4.30 -31.02
C LYS A 1017 3.18 -4.32 -30.78
N PRO A 1018 3.68 -4.42 -29.55
CA PRO A 1018 5.11 -4.37 -29.27
C PRO A 1018 5.87 -5.56 -29.88
N PRO A 1019 7.15 -5.38 -30.26
CA PRO A 1019 8.05 -6.49 -30.53
C PRO A 1019 8.30 -7.24 -29.22
N LEU A 1020 8.51 -8.55 -29.29
CA LEU A 1020 8.76 -9.41 -28.13
C LEU A 1020 10.22 -9.87 -28.12
N LEU A 1021 10.88 -9.73 -26.97
CA LEU A 1021 12.11 -10.47 -26.68
C LEU A 1021 11.82 -11.61 -25.70
N VAL A 1022 11.93 -12.85 -26.17
CA VAL A 1022 11.86 -14.05 -25.34
C VAL A 1022 13.26 -14.37 -24.81
N LYS A 1023 13.40 -14.51 -23.50
CA LYS A 1023 14.62 -14.93 -22.82
C LYS A 1023 14.49 -16.37 -22.38
N THR A 1024 15.53 -17.15 -22.64
CA THR A 1024 15.69 -18.52 -22.15
C THR A 1024 16.78 -18.55 -21.08
N HIS A 1025 16.44 -19.03 -19.88
CA HIS A 1025 17.42 -19.12 -18.80
C HIS A 1025 18.45 -20.24 -19.06
N GLY A 1026 19.65 -20.05 -18.53
CA GLY A 1026 20.69 -21.10 -18.47
C GLY A 1026 20.35 -22.16 -17.42
N GLY A 1027 21.22 -23.17 -17.26
CA GLY A 1027 20.98 -24.34 -16.42
C GLY A 1027 21.25 -25.61 -17.23
N PRO A 1028 20.26 -26.22 -17.90
CA PRO A 1028 18.86 -25.81 -17.97
C PRO A 1028 18.06 -26.14 -16.69
N THR A 1029 18.59 -26.95 -15.77
CA THR A 1029 18.00 -27.16 -14.43
C THR A 1029 18.25 -25.94 -13.53
N ALA A 1030 17.50 -24.88 -13.78
CA ALA A 1030 17.45 -23.66 -12.98
C ALA A 1030 16.05 -23.02 -13.16
N GLU A 1031 15.89 -21.73 -12.84
CA GLU A 1031 14.63 -21.02 -13.00
C GLU A 1031 14.88 -19.54 -13.36
N THR A 1032 13.88 -18.89 -13.94
CA THR A 1032 13.71 -17.43 -13.89
C THR A 1032 12.75 -16.99 -12.78
N ARG A 1033 12.84 -15.72 -12.40
CA ARG A 1033 12.32 -15.11 -11.17
C ARG A 1033 11.63 -13.79 -11.49
N GLY A 1034 10.45 -13.57 -10.91
CA GLY A 1034 9.69 -12.31 -11.03
C GLY A 1034 10.24 -11.19 -10.16
N ILE A 1035 11.48 -10.76 -10.41
CA ILE A 1035 12.21 -9.75 -9.62
C ILE A 1035 12.62 -8.54 -10.47
N LEU A 1036 13.01 -7.45 -9.81
CA LEU A 1036 13.54 -6.27 -10.49
C LEU A 1036 14.92 -6.56 -11.11
N ASP A 1037 14.93 -6.83 -12.42
CA ASP A 1037 16.13 -6.97 -13.27
C ASP A 1037 16.22 -5.77 -14.22
N LEU A 1038 17.20 -4.88 -14.02
CA LEU A 1038 17.33 -3.69 -14.89
C LEU A 1038 17.68 -4.04 -16.34
N SER A 1039 18.24 -5.21 -16.62
CA SER A 1039 18.46 -5.64 -18.01
C SER A 1039 17.12 -5.89 -18.71
N VAL A 1040 16.09 -6.40 -18.01
CA VAL A 1040 14.72 -6.47 -18.51
C VAL A 1040 14.12 -5.07 -18.65
N GLN A 1041 14.30 -4.22 -17.63
CA GLN A 1041 13.74 -2.86 -17.66
C GLN A 1041 14.34 -1.96 -18.75
N TYR A 1042 15.58 -2.23 -19.19
CA TYR A 1042 16.19 -1.57 -20.36
C TYR A 1042 15.38 -1.79 -21.65
N TRP A 1043 14.81 -2.99 -21.84
CA TRP A 1043 13.97 -3.33 -23.00
C TRP A 1043 12.54 -2.79 -22.85
N THR A 1044 11.89 -3.05 -21.71
CA THR A 1044 10.49 -2.66 -21.49
C THR A 1044 10.29 -1.15 -21.54
N SER A 1045 11.23 -0.39 -20.98
CA SER A 1045 11.22 1.08 -21.05
C SER A 1045 11.54 1.65 -22.44
N ARG A 1046 12.02 0.84 -23.39
CA ARG A 1046 12.21 1.24 -24.80
C ARG A 1046 11.02 0.87 -25.70
N GLY A 1047 10.00 0.20 -25.16
CA GLY A 1047 8.82 -0.21 -25.93
C GLY A 1047 8.82 -1.68 -26.35
N TRP A 1048 9.72 -2.50 -25.83
CA TRP A 1048 9.69 -3.95 -26.07
C TRP A 1048 8.81 -4.66 -25.05
N ALA A 1049 8.07 -5.67 -25.48
CA ALA A 1049 7.58 -6.68 -24.56
C ALA A 1049 8.74 -7.64 -24.24
N TYR A 1050 8.76 -8.19 -23.02
CA TYR A 1050 9.77 -9.15 -22.60
C TYR A 1050 9.09 -10.38 -21.99
N LEU A 1051 9.63 -11.56 -22.24
CA LEU A 1051 9.11 -12.83 -21.71
C LEU A 1051 10.26 -13.69 -21.23
N ASP A 1052 10.26 -14.09 -19.97
CA ASP A 1052 11.26 -14.98 -19.39
C ASP A 1052 10.59 -16.32 -19.05
N VAL A 1053 11.02 -17.42 -19.69
CA VAL A 1053 10.27 -18.69 -19.71
C VAL A 1053 10.90 -19.73 -18.78
N ASN A 1054 10.09 -20.27 -17.85
CA ASN A 1054 10.39 -21.45 -17.06
C ASN A 1054 9.86 -22.69 -17.80
N TYR A 1055 10.59 -23.15 -18.83
CA TYR A 1055 10.21 -24.31 -19.65
C TYR A 1055 10.24 -25.63 -18.86
N GLY A 1056 9.59 -26.69 -19.35
CA GLY A 1056 9.66 -28.01 -18.74
C GLY A 1056 11.11 -28.47 -18.56
N GLY A 1057 11.56 -28.65 -17.31
CA GLY A 1057 12.98 -28.75 -16.95
C GLY A 1057 13.42 -27.78 -15.86
N SER A 1058 12.73 -26.65 -15.70
CA SER A 1058 13.02 -25.66 -14.66
C SER A 1058 12.76 -26.18 -13.23
N THR A 1059 13.37 -25.53 -12.25
CA THR A 1059 13.14 -25.75 -10.80
C THR A 1059 12.07 -24.81 -10.24
N GLY A 1060 11.69 -24.98 -8.97
CA GLY A 1060 10.62 -24.20 -8.33
C GLY A 1060 9.20 -24.74 -8.54
N PHE A 1061 9.07 -25.87 -9.25
CA PHE A 1061 7.81 -26.53 -9.63
C PHE A 1061 7.80 -28.04 -9.34
N GLY A 1062 8.77 -28.52 -8.54
CA GLY A 1062 8.86 -29.92 -8.10
C GLY A 1062 9.60 -30.85 -9.08
N ARG A 1063 9.93 -32.05 -8.58
CA ARG A 1063 10.75 -33.04 -9.31
C ARG A 1063 10.13 -33.49 -10.63
N GLU A 1064 8.82 -33.71 -10.69
CA GLU A 1064 8.12 -34.10 -11.92
C GLU A 1064 8.31 -33.06 -13.04
N TYR A 1065 8.22 -31.77 -12.70
CA TYR A 1065 8.40 -30.68 -13.67
C TYR A 1065 9.85 -30.59 -14.18
N ARG A 1066 10.82 -30.73 -13.26
CA ARG A 1066 12.26 -30.77 -13.56
C ARG A 1066 12.63 -31.94 -14.47
N GLU A 1067 12.06 -33.12 -14.24
CA GLU A 1067 12.40 -34.34 -14.99
C GLU A 1067 11.79 -34.38 -16.41
N ARG A 1068 10.90 -33.45 -16.78
CA ARG A 1068 10.34 -33.33 -18.14
C ARG A 1068 11.41 -33.14 -19.23
N LEU A 1069 12.58 -32.61 -18.88
CA LEU A 1069 13.66 -32.34 -19.82
C LEU A 1069 14.61 -33.55 -20.04
N LEU A 1070 14.51 -34.61 -19.22
CA LEU A 1070 15.37 -35.80 -19.34
C LEU A 1070 15.15 -36.49 -20.70
N GLY A 1071 16.22 -36.63 -21.47
CA GLY A 1071 16.20 -37.11 -22.85
C GLY A 1071 15.42 -36.23 -23.84
N LYS A 1072 15.02 -35.00 -23.45
CA LYS A 1072 14.12 -34.10 -24.20
C LYS A 1072 14.66 -32.69 -24.43
N TRP A 1073 15.91 -32.40 -24.04
CA TRP A 1073 16.54 -31.11 -24.31
C TRP A 1073 16.77 -30.89 -25.82
N GLY A 1074 16.49 -29.69 -26.32
CA GLY A 1074 16.31 -29.37 -27.74
C GLY A 1074 14.90 -29.64 -28.27
N ILE A 1075 13.96 -30.06 -27.42
CA ILE A 1075 12.57 -30.33 -27.78
C ILE A 1075 11.64 -29.57 -26.83
N VAL A 1076 11.61 -29.94 -25.54
CA VAL A 1076 10.65 -29.37 -24.56
C VAL A 1076 10.95 -27.90 -24.29
N ASP A 1077 12.21 -27.55 -24.07
CA ASP A 1077 12.67 -26.17 -23.90
C ASP A 1077 12.36 -25.29 -25.12
N VAL A 1078 12.56 -25.83 -26.33
CA VAL A 1078 12.25 -25.14 -27.59
C VAL A 1078 10.74 -24.97 -27.79
N ASP A 1079 9.97 -26.04 -27.61
CA ASP A 1079 8.52 -26.05 -27.85
C ASP A 1079 7.75 -25.23 -26.82
N ASP A 1080 8.17 -25.20 -25.56
CA ASP A 1080 7.55 -24.39 -24.51
C ASP A 1080 7.79 -22.91 -24.76
N CYS A 1081 9.03 -22.52 -25.12
CA CYS A 1081 9.33 -21.13 -25.48
C CYS A 1081 8.55 -20.66 -26.72
N CYS A 1082 8.43 -21.50 -27.75
CA CYS A 1082 7.64 -21.21 -28.94
C CYS A 1082 6.13 -21.16 -28.62
N SER A 1083 5.63 -22.05 -27.75
CA SER A 1083 4.22 -22.08 -27.33
C SER A 1083 3.84 -20.85 -26.52
N CYS A 1084 4.70 -20.40 -25.59
CA CYS A 1084 4.45 -19.20 -24.81
C CYS A 1084 4.41 -17.95 -25.68
N ALA A 1085 5.37 -17.79 -26.61
CA ALA A 1085 5.37 -16.70 -27.59
C ALA A 1085 4.10 -16.69 -28.45
N ARG A 1086 3.65 -17.86 -28.93
CA ARG A 1086 2.40 -18.01 -29.69
C ARG A 1086 1.17 -17.61 -28.87
N VAL A 1087 1.08 -17.98 -27.60
CA VAL A 1087 -0.02 -17.57 -26.70
C VAL A 1087 -0.09 -16.05 -26.53
N LEU A 1088 1.04 -15.36 -26.49
CA LEU A 1088 1.07 -13.88 -26.46
C LEU A 1088 0.66 -13.25 -27.80
N VAL A 1089 0.98 -13.88 -28.93
CA VAL A 1089 0.49 -13.46 -30.26
C VAL A 1089 -1.03 -13.64 -30.37
N GLU A 1090 -1.54 -14.81 -30.00
CA GLU A 1090 -2.96 -15.19 -30.07
C GLU A 1090 -3.83 -14.34 -29.14
N SER A 1091 -3.34 -14.00 -27.94
CA SER A 1091 -3.98 -13.04 -27.02
C SER A 1091 -3.82 -11.58 -27.44
N GLY A 1092 -3.09 -11.31 -28.53
CA GLY A 1092 -2.91 -9.98 -29.10
C GLY A 1092 -1.94 -9.06 -28.36
N LYS A 1093 -1.17 -9.57 -27.39
CA LYS A 1093 -0.22 -8.79 -26.57
C LYS A 1093 1.04 -8.37 -27.32
N VAL A 1094 1.44 -9.08 -28.38
CA VAL A 1094 2.70 -8.85 -29.12
C VAL A 1094 2.55 -9.01 -30.64
N ASP A 1095 3.51 -8.49 -31.39
CA ASP A 1095 3.59 -8.61 -32.85
C ASP A 1095 4.29 -9.90 -33.30
N GLU A 1096 3.55 -10.79 -33.94
CA GLU A 1096 4.03 -12.06 -34.55
C GLU A 1096 5.21 -11.86 -35.52
N ARG A 1097 5.29 -10.70 -36.18
CA ARG A 1097 6.36 -10.39 -37.15
C ARG A 1097 7.62 -9.88 -36.48
N ARG A 1098 7.59 -9.57 -35.18
CA ARG A 1098 8.71 -9.01 -34.42
C ARG A 1098 9.01 -9.79 -33.14
N LEU A 1099 9.01 -11.12 -33.25
CA LEU A 1099 9.43 -12.03 -32.20
C LEU A 1099 10.94 -12.29 -32.28
N CYS A 1100 11.69 -11.90 -31.26
CA CYS A 1100 13.11 -12.19 -31.09
C CYS A 1100 13.32 -13.14 -29.90
N ILE A 1101 14.41 -13.91 -29.92
CA ILE A 1101 14.80 -14.81 -28.82
C ILE A 1101 16.26 -14.58 -28.41
N THR A 1102 16.53 -14.55 -27.11
CA THR A 1102 17.88 -14.46 -26.54
C THR A 1102 18.05 -15.48 -25.42
N GLY A 1103 19.30 -15.92 -25.21
CA GLY A 1103 19.60 -16.94 -24.21
C GLY A 1103 21.08 -17.00 -23.90
N ARG A 1104 21.40 -17.44 -22.68
CA ARG A 1104 22.78 -17.61 -22.22
C ARG A 1104 23.08 -19.06 -21.86
N SER A 1105 24.28 -19.56 -22.15
CA SER A 1105 24.67 -20.95 -21.84
C SER A 1105 23.66 -21.96 -22.43
N ALA A 1106 23.08 -22.85 -21.62
CA ALA A 1106 21.99 -23.73 -22.02
C ALA A 1106 20.79 -23.01 -22.68
N GLY A 1107 20.47 -21.79 -22.25
CA GLY A 1107 19.45 -20.96 -22.91
C GLY A 1107 19.89 -20.51 -24.31
N GLY A 1108 21.19 -20.23 -24.50
CA GLY A 1108 21.76 -19.90 -25.81
C GLY A 1108 21.74 -21.09 -26.78
N TYR A 1109 21.78 -22.32 -26.27
CA TYR A 1109 21.43 -23.51 -27.05
C TYR A 1109 19.94 -23.54 -27.42
N THR A 1110 19.03 -23.36 -26.46
CA THR A 1110 17.58 -23.30 -26.74
C THR A 1110 17.25 -22.20 -27.76
N THR A 1111 17.96 -21.07 -27.74
CA THR A 1111 17.91 -20.01 -28.76
C THR A 1111 18.32 -20.54 -30.13
N LEU A 1112 19.52 -21.10 -30.27
CA LEU A 1112 20.01 -21.62 -31.56
C LEU A 1112 19.15 -22.78 -32.09
N ALA A 1113 18.70 -23.68 -31.21
CA ALA A 1113 17.81 -24.79 -31.54
C ALA A 1113 16.42 -24.30 -31.97
N SER A 1114 15.87 -23.26 -31.33
CA SER A 1114 14.61 -22.65 -31.77
C SER A 1114 14.73 -22.07 -33.18
N LEU A 1115 15.84 -21.38 -33.49
CA LEU A 1115 16.10 -20.77 -34.80
C LEU A 1115 16.44 -21.80 -35.89
N ALA A 1116 16.96 -22.97 -35.52
CA ALA A 1116 17.27 -24.08 -36.42
C ALA A 1116 16.06 -25.00 -36.69
N PHE A 1117 15.13 -25.13 -35.73
CA PHE A 1117 14.12 -26.19 -35.74
C PHE A 1117 12.67 -25.70 -35.70
N ARG A 1118 12.40 -24.40 -35.54
CA ARG A 1118 11.05 -23.78 -35.53
C ARG A 1118 11.08 -22.45 -36.32
N ASP A 1119 9.93 -22.02 -36.83
CA ASP A 1119 9.77 -20.75 -37.57
C ASP A 1119 9.02 -19.68 -36.75
N THR A 1120 9.21 -19.69 -35.43
CA THR A 1120 8.57 -18.74 -34.51
C THR A 1120 9.28 -17.40 -34.51
N PHE A 1121 10.60 -17.40 -34.38
CA PHE A 1121 11.40 -16.18 -34.18
C PHE A 1121 11.99 -15.64 -35.49
N LYS A 1122 12.20 -14.32 -35.53
CA LYS A 1122 12.64 -13.57 -36.71
C LYS A 1122 14.05 -12.97 -36.57
N ALA A 1123 14.66 -13.10 -35.39
CA ALA A 1123 16.11 -13.05 -35.15
C ALA A 1123 16.41 -13.63 -33.75
N GLY A 1124 17.69 -13.89 -33.44
CA GLY A 1124 18.06 -14.17 -32.05
C GLY A 1124 19.51 -13.87 -31.68
N ALA A 1125 19.76 -13.87 -30.37
CA ALA A 1125 21.06 -13.57 -29.75
C ALA A 1125 21.48 -14.71 -28.80
N SER A 1126 22.62 -15.35 -29.08
CA SER A 1126 23.13 -16.45 -28.25
C SER A 1126 24.42 -16.03 -27.56
N LEU A 1127 24.40 -16.03 -26.22
CA LEU A 1127 25.50 -15.61 -25.36
C LEU A 1127 26.15 -16.88 -24.79
N TYR A 1128 27.40 -17.16 -25.19
CA TYR A 1128 28.18 -18.35 -24.82
C TYR A 1128 27.30 -19.63 -24.84
N GLY A 1129 26.54 -19.77 -25.92
CA GLY A 1129 25.56 -20.84 -26.14
C GLY A 1129 26.11 -21.95 -27.02
N ILE A 1130 25.49 -23.13 -26.92
CA ILE A 1130 26.01 -24.35 -27.54
C ILE A 1130 25.38 -24.54 -28.92
N GLY A 1131 26.22 -24.73 -29.94
CA GLY A 1131 25.80 -25.03 -31.32
C GLY A 1131 26.04 -26.49 -31.72
N ASP A 1132 26.92 -27.19 -31.00
CA ASP A 1132 27.42 -28.52 -31.30
C ASP A 1132 27.46 -29.33 -29.99
N LEU A 1133 26.43 -30.15 -29.75
CA LEU A 1133 26.29 -30.94 -28.51
C LEU A 1133 27.39 -32.01 -28.41
N SER A 1134 27.79 -32.59 -29.54
CA SER A 1134 28.86 -33.61 -29.59
C SER A 1134 30.21 -33.01 -29.22
N LEU A 1135 30.50 -31.78 -29.66
CA LEU A 1135 31.68 -31.03 -29.22
C LEU A 1135 31.60 -30.68 -27.74
N LEU A 1136 30.45 -30.22 -27.24
CA LEU A 1136 30.31 -29.87 -25.81
C LEU A 1136 30.60 -31.09 -24.92
N ARG A 1137 30.04 -32.25 -25.25
CA ARG A 1137 30.27 -33.51 -24.53
C ARG A 1137 31.76 -33.89 -24.48
N ALA A 1138 32.54 -33.51 -25.49
CA ALA A 1138 33.97 -33.81 -25.57
C ALA A 1138 34.88 -32.78 -24.87
N GLU A 1139 34.42 -31.54 -24.70
CA GLU A 1139 35.29 -30.41 -24.31
C GLU A 1139 34.85 -29.67 -23.02
N THR A 1140 33.66 -29.95 -22.47
CA THR A 1140 33.18 -29.30 -21.25
C THR A 1140 33.89 -29.80 -19.98
N HIS A 1141 33.79 -29.02 -18.91
CA HIS A 1141 34.40 -29.30 -17.60
C HIS A 1141 33.81 -30.54 -16.90
N LYS A 1142 34.54 -31.05 -15.90
CA LYS A 1142 34.20 -32.29 -15.18
C LYS A 1142 32.74 -32.31 -14.72
N PHE A 1143 32.28 -31.27 -14.04
CA PHE A 1143 30.98 -31.30 -13.34
C PHE A 1143 29.78 -31.50 -14.29
N GLU A 1144 29.85 -31.00 -15.52
CA GLU A 1144 28.78 -31.17 -16.53
C GLU A 1144 29.06 -32.22 -17.61
N SER A 1145 30.23 -32.89 -17.57
CA SER A 1145 30.69 -33.83 -18.60
C SER A 1145 29.70 -34.95 -18.98
N HIS A 1146 28.86 -35.39 -18.03
CA HIS A 1146 27.78 -36.37 -18.25
C HIS A 1146 26.36 -35.79 -18.16
N TYR A 1147 26.22 -34.48 -17.90
CA TYR A 1147 24.90 -33.85 -17.75
C TYR A 1147 24.12 -33.84 -19.07
N THR A 1148 24.82 -33.64 -20.18
CA THR A 1148 24.28 -33.70 -21.54
C THR A 1148 23.73 -35.08 -21.90
N ASP A 1149 24.31 -36.18 -21.37
CA ASP A 1149 23.81 -37.54 -21.61
C ASP A 1149 22.40 -37.73 -21.04
N ASN A 1150 22.17 -37.23 -19.82
CA ASN A 1150 20.84 -37.29 -19.16
C ASN A 1150 19.81 -36.40 -19.87
N LEU A 1151 20.22 -35.25 -20.43
CA LEU A 1151 19.34 -34.27 -21.06
C LEU A 1151 19.03 -34.54 -22.53
N VAL A 1152 20.00 -34.96 -23.33
CA VAL A 1152 19.86 -35.17 -24.78
C VAL A 1152 19.29 -36.57 -25.06
N GLY A 1153 19.76 -37.58 -24.34
CA GLY A 1153 19.35 -38.98 -24.53
C GLY A 1153 20.38 -39.80 -25.32
N ASN A 1154 19.96 -40.39 -26.44
CA ASN A 1154 20.82 -41.33 -27.20
C ASN A 1154 21.77 -40.63 -28.19
N GLU A 1155 22.73 -41.39 -28.73
CA GLU A 1155 23.74 -40.88 -29.69
C GLU A 1155 23.12 -40.22 -30.94
N ASN A 1156 21.98 -40.72 -31.44
CA ASN A 1156 21.32 -40.08 -32.59
C ASN A 1156 20.79 -38.68 -32.22
N ALA A 1157 20.26 -38.51 -31.00
CA ALA A 1157 19.74 -37.24 -30.52
C ALA A 1157 20.84 -36.15 -30.43
N TYR A 1158 22.08 -36.51 -30.15
CA TYR A 1158 23.22 -35.57 -30.23
C TYR A 1158 23.39 -34.98 -31.63
N TYR A 1159 23.28 -35.80 -32.67
CA TYR A 1159 23.31 -35.31 -34.05
C TYR A 1159 22.03 -34.52 -34.41
N GLU A 1160 20.87 -35.11 -34.17
CA GLU A 1160 19.54 -34.59 -34.56
C GLU A 1160 19.18 -33.26 -33.91
N ARG A 1161 19.74 -32.95 -32.73
CA ARG A 1161 19.42 -31.74 -31.95
C ARG A 1161 20.54 -30.71 -31.90
N SER A 1162 21.71 -30.97 -32.48
CA SER A 1162 22.78 -29.97 -32.60
C SER A 1162 22.48 -28.97 -33.72
N PRO A 1163 22.31 -27.66 -33.44
CA PRO A 1163 21.99 -26.66 -34.47
C PRO A 1163 22.99 -26.61 -35.64
N ILE A 1164 24.29 -26.86 -35.39
CA ILE A 1164 25.34 -26.85 -36.41
C ILE A 1164 25.10 -27.87 -37.55
N ASN A 1165 24.41 -28.98 -37.27
CA ASN A 1165 24.12 -30.02 -38.28
C ASN A 1165 22.98 -29.63 -39.22
N PHE A 1166 22.25 -28.56 -38.91
CA PHE A 1166 21.06 -28.11 -39.65
C PHE A 1166 21.12 -26.63 -40.01
N VAL A 1167 22.32 -26.13 -40.31
CA VAL A 1167 22.58 -24.76 -40.80
C VAL A 1167 21.63 -24.36 -41.94
N ASP A 1168 21.30 -25.28 -42.84
CA ASP A 1168 20.32 -25.06 -43.93
C ASP A 1168 18.91 -24.68 -43.47
N LYS A 1169 18.51 -25.01 -42.23
CA LYS A 1169 17.18 -24.68 -41.69
C LYS A 1169 17.07 -23.30 -41.06
N PHE A 1170 18.17 -22.65 -40.68
CA PHE A 1170 18.13 -21.27 -40.16
C PHE A 1170 17.57 -20.31 -41.23
N THR A 1171 16.49 -19.59 -40.94
CA THR A 1171 15.85 -18.66 -41.89
C THR A 1171 16.07 -17.18 -41.57
N CYS A 1172 16.70 -16.87 -40.43
CA CYS A 1172 16.73 -15.53 -39.88
C CYS A 1172 18.09 -15.15 -39.24
N PRO A 1173 18.31 -13.86 -38.94
CA PRO A 1173 19.60 -13.36 -38.42
C PRO A 1173 19.98 -13.83 -37.01
N VAL A 1174 21.28 -13.97 -36.78
CA VAL A 1174 21.83 -14.39 -35.47
C VAL A 1174 23.00 -13.50 -35.04
N ILE A 1175 23.02 -13.08 -33.78
CA ILE A 1175 24.18 -12.46 -33.13
C ILE A 1175 24.73 -13.35 -32.01
N LEU A 1176 26.05 -13.42 -31.91
CA LEU A 1176 26.78 -14.28 -30.98
C LEU A 1176 27.71 -13.46 -30.09
N PHE A 1177 27.74 -13.78 -28.79
CA PHE A 1177 28.66 -13.15 -27.83
C PHE A 1177 29.40 -14.23 -27.05
N GLN A 1178 30.72 -14.13 -26.91
CA GLN A 1178 31.54 -15.20 -26.32
C GLN A 1178 32.65 -14.64 -25.42
N GLY A 1179 32.83 -15.24 -24.23
CA GLY A 1179 34.01 -15.02 -23.40
C GLY A 1179 35.13 -15.97 -23.85
N LEU A 1180 36.35 -15.45 -24.04
CA LEU A 1180 37.47 -16.24 -24.57
C LEU A 1180 38.09 -17.20 -23.53
N ASP A 1181 37.85 -16.96 -22.24
CA ASP A 1181 38.33 -17.80 -21.14
C ASP A 1181 37.23 -18.76 -20.62
N ASP A 1182 36.15 -18.96 -21.38
CA ASP A 1182 35.05 -19.86 -21.04
C ASP A 1182 35.46 -21.34 -21.14
N LYS A 1183 35.30 -22.07 -20.03
CA LYS A 1183 35.56 -23.52 -19.89
C LYS A 1183 34.30 -24.37 -19.83
N VAL A 1184 33.14 -23.75 -19.68
CA VAL A 1184 31.85 -24.43 -19.64
C VAL A 1184 31.31 -24.59 -21.06
N VAL A 1185 31.34 -23.51 -21.85
CA VAL A 1185 30.99 -23.49 -23.28
C VAL A 1185 32.17 -22.86 -24.06
N PRO A 1186 33.09 -23.69 -24.60
CA PRO A 1186 34.30 -23.21 -25.27
C PRO A 1186 34.02 -22.31 -26.48
N PRO A 1187 34.87 -21.30 -26.77
CA PRO A 1187 34.65 -20.32 -27.85
C PRO A 1187 34.41 -20.89 -29.26
N ASP A 1188 34.92 -22.09 -29.53
CA ASP A 1188 34.78 -22.74 -30.83
C ASP A 1188 33.33 -23.14 -31.14
N GLN A 1189 32.45 -23.24 -30.13
CA GLN A 1189 31.00 -23.35 -30.28
C GLN A 1189 30.42 -22.16 -31.07
N ALA A 1190 30.69 -20.93 -30.60
CA ALA A 1190 30.22 -19.71 -31.24
C ALA A 1190 30.87 -19.50 -32.61
N ARG A 1191 32.18 -19.77 -32.74
CA ARG A 1191 32.93 -19.64 -34.01
C ARG A 1191 32.42 -20.57 -35.11
N LYS A 1192 32.11 -21.84 -34.78
CA LYS A 1192 31.54 -22.81 -35.73
C LYS A 1192 30.21 -22.31 -36.30
N ILE A 1193 29.28 -21.90 -35.42
CA ILE A 1193 27.97 -21.39 -35.83
C ILE A 1193 28.12 -20.09 -36.65
N TYR A 1194 28.89 -19.12 -36.17
CA TYR A 1194 29.16 -17.86 -36.89
C TYR A 1194 29.66 -18.12 -38.31
N LYS A 1195 30.69 -18.96 -38.46
CA LYS A 1195 31.28 -19.30 -39.76
C LYS A 1195 30.24 -19.96 -40.67
N ALA A 1196 29.50 -20.95 -40.19
CA ALA A 1196 28.54 -21.69 -41.00
C ALA A 1196 27.36 -20.82 -41.47
N LEU A 1197 26.81 -19.96 -40.58
CA LEU A 1197 25.75 -19.02 -40.96
C LEU A 1197 26.27 -17.94 -41.93
N LYS A 1198 27.52 -17.49 -41.75
CA LYS A 1198 28.18 -16.56 -42.67
C LYS A 1198 28.35 -17.16 -44.06
N GLU A 1199 28.87 -18.38 -44.16
CA GLU A 1199 29.07 -19.12 -45.42
C GLU A 1199 27.73 -19.44 -46.12
N LYS A 1200 26.66 -19.64 -45.35
CA LYS A 1200 25.29 -19.77 -45.89
C LYS A 1200 24.74 -18.46 -46.50
N GLY A 1201 25.28 -17.31 -46.14
CA GLY A 1201 24.78 -16.00 -46.58
C GLY A 1201 23.70 -15.39 -45.69
N LEU A 1202 23.54 -15.84 -44.44
CA LEU A 1202 22.61 -15.22 -43.49
C LEU A 1202 23.24 -14.00 -42.79
N PRO A 1203 22.46 -12.96 -42.45
CA PRO A 1203 22.93 -11.85 -41.63
C PRO A 1203 23.42 -12.33 -40.26
N VAL A 1204 24.70 -12.15 -39.96
CA VAL A 1204 25.32 -12.70 -38.75
C VAL A 1204 26.43 -11.82 -38.19
N ALA A 1205 26.56 -11.79 -36.86
CA ALA A 1205 27.65 -11.11 -36.16
C ALA A 1205 28.17 -11.96 -34.98
N LEU A 1206 29.47 -11.79 -34.65
CA LEU A 1206 30.13 -12.43 -33.52
C LEU A 1206 30.97 -11.38 -32.77
N VAL A 1207 30.82 -11.34 -31.45
CA VAL A 1207 31.63 -10.51 -30.53
C VAL A 1207 32.35 -11.42 -29.55
N GLU A 1208 33.66 -11.28 -29.45
CA GLU A 1208 34.52 -12.05 -28.53
C GLU A 1208 35.15 -11.11 -27.49
N TYR A 1209 35.16 -11.53 -26.22
CA TYR A 1209 35.68 -10.75 -25.10
C TYR A 1209 36.89 -11.42 -24.44
N GLU A 1210 38.04 -10.74 -24.47
CA GLU A 1210 39.24 -11.16 -23.74
C GLU A 1210 39.07 -10.97 -22.23
N GLY A 1211 39.56 -11.93 -21.43
CA GLY A 1211 39.49 -11.86 -19.97
C GLY A 1211 38.07 -12.05 -19.40
N GLU A 1212 37.15 -12.64 -20.17
CA GLU A 1212 35.80 -13.03 -19.73
C GLU A 1212 35.64 -14.55 -19.81
N GLN A 1213 35.06 -15.13 -18.77
CA GLN A 1213 34.76 -16.56 -18.65
C GLN A 1213 33.28 -16.83 -18.97
N HIS A 1214 32.75 -17.96 -18.49
CA HIS A 1214 31.32 -18.23 -18.49
C HIS A 1214 30.54 -17.15 -17.71
N GLY A 1215 29.79 -16.33 -18.44
CA GLY A 1215 29.08 -15.16 -17.92
C GLY A 1215 29.94 -13.91 -17.79
N PHE A 1216 29.59 -12.85 -18.52
CA PHE A 1216 30.31 -11.58 -18.49
C PHE A 1216 30.24 -10.91 -17.11
N ARG A 1217 31.32 -10.26 -16.69
CA ARG A 1217 31.46 -9.62 -15.37
C ARG A 1217 32.03 -8.21 -15.41
N LYS A 1218 32.65 -7.78 -16.51
CA LYS A 1218 33.17 -6.42 -16.65
C LYS A 1218 32.08 -5.48 -17.15
N ALA A 1219 31.97 -4.29 -16.56
CA ALA A 1219 30.91 -3.33 -16.88
C ALA A 1219 30.87 -2.98 -18.38
N GLU A 1220 32.03 -2.78 -19.01
CA GLU A 1220 32.17 -2.46 -20.43
C GLU A 1220 31.60 -3.55 -21.36
N ASN A 1221 31.77 -4.81 -21.01
CA ASN A 1221 31.30 -5.94 -21.81
C ASN A 1221 29.80 -6.20 -21.62
N ILE A 1222 29.30 -6.02 -20.39
CA ILE A 1222 27.86 -6.09 -20.08
C ILE A 1222 27.12 -4.99 -20.85
N LYS A 1223 27.62 -3.76 -20.80
CA LYS A 1223 27.10 -2.61 -21.56
C LYS A 1223 27.09 -2.90 -23.06
N PHE A 1224 28.24 -3.24 -23.64
CA PHE A 1224 28.36 -3.45 -25.09
C PHE A 1224 27.47 -4.61 -25.58
N THR A 1225 27.38 -5.70 -24.81
CA THR A 1225 26.49 -6.83 -25.11
C THR A 1225 25.02 -6.42 -25.18
N LEU A 1226 24.56 -5.56 -24.27
CA LEU A 1226 23.16 -5.10 -24.22
C LEU A 1226 22.85 -4.13 -25.37
N GLU A 1227 23.75 -3.17 -25.61
CA GLU A 1227 23.65 -2.19 -26.69
C GLU A 1227 23.64 -2.84 -28.07
N GLN A 1228 24.56 -3.77 -28.35
CA GLN A 1228 24.62 -4.43 -29.65
C GLN A 1228 23.44 -5.38 -29.90
N GLN A 1229 22.86 -6.03 -28.88
CA GLN A 1229 21.61 -6.77 -29.04
C GLN A 1229 20.45 -5.85 -29.46
N MET A 1230 20.28 -4.72 -28.77
CA MET A 1230 19.23 -3.73 -29.08
C MET A 1230 19.36 -3.23 -30.52
N VAL A 1231 20.57 -2.83 -30.92
CA VAL A 1231 20.83 -2.34 -32.28
C VAL A 1231 20.66 -3.45 -33.32
N PHE A 1232 21.13 -4.67 -33.06
CA PHE A 1232 20.96 -5.81 -33.98
C PHE A 1232 19.49 -6.10 -34.27
N PHE A 1233 18.66 -6.25 -33.22
CA PHE A 1233 17.23 -6.50 -33.42
C PHE A 1233 16.48 -5.29 -34.00
N ALA A 1234 16.83 -4.06 -33.61
CA ALA A 1234 16.22 -2.85 -34.19
C ALA A 1234 16.48 -2.73 -35.70
N ARG A 1235 17.72 -3.01 -36.15
CA ARG A 1235 18.12 -2.94 -37.57
C ARG A 1235 17.49 -4.02 -38.44
N LEU A 1236 17.32 -5.23 -37.91
CA LEU A 1236 16.96 -6.42 -38.70
C LEU A 1236 15.49 -6.85 -38.57
N VAL A 1237 14.82 -6.53 -37.45
CA VAL A 1237 13.45 -6.96 -37.15
C VAL A 1237 12.55 -5.76 -36.82
N GLY A 1238 13.04 -4.85 -35.98
CA GLY A 1238 12.29 -3.69 -35.50
C GLY A 1238 11.97 -2.66 -36.59
N ASN A 1239 12.88 -2.47 -37.56
CA ASN A 1239 12.82 -1.43 -38.60
C ASN A 1239 12.70 0.00 -38.02
N PHE A 1240 13.27 0.25 -36.85
CA PHE A 1240 13.30 1.55 -36.18
C PHE A 1240 14.73 1.97 -35.83
N LYS A 1241 14.96 3.26 -35.64
CA LYS A 1241 16.22 3.78 -35.09
C LYS A 1241 16.14 3.76 -33.56
N VAL A 1242 17.10 3.10 -32.90
CA VAL A 1242 17.27 3.15 -31.44
C VAL A 1242 17.52 4.60 -31.01
N ALA A 1243 16.92 5.03 -29.89
CA ALA A 1243 17.01 6.42 -29.46
C ALA A 1243 18.37 6.79 -28.81
N ASP A 1244 19.11 5.80 -28.33
CA ASP A 1244 20.45 5.93 -27.77
C ASP A 1244 21.51 6.06 -28.88
N ASP A 1245 22.60 6.79 -28.63
CA ASP A 1245 23.71 6.95 -29.58
C ASP A 1245 24.70 5.78 -29.46
N ILE A 1246 24.39 4.68 -30.14
CA ILE A 1246 25.16 3.44 -30.13
C ILE A 1246 25.84 3.24 -31.49
N THR A 1247 27.16 3.07 -31.49
CA THR A 1247 27.91 2.66 -32.68
C THR A 1247 27.60 1.19 -33.01
N PRO A 1248 26.98 0.86 -34.17
CA PRO A 1248 26.69 -0.52 -34.54
C PRO A 1248 27.97 -1.28 -34.86
N ILE A 1249 28.05 -2.54 -34.45
CA ILE A 1249 28.97 -3.51 -35.07
C ILE A 1249 28.56 -3.81 -36.52
N LYS A 1250 29.53 -4.25 -37.32
CA LYS A 1250 29.27 -4.77 -38.67
C LYS A 1250 28.48 -6.08 -38.58
N ILE A 1251 27.44 -6.20 -39.39
CA ILE A 1251 26.66 -7.42 -39.59
C ILE A 1251 27.06 -8.01 -40.96
N GLU A 1252 27.73 -9.17 -40.96
CA GLU A 1252 28.11 -9.84 -42.20
C GLU A 1252 26.86 -10.28 -42.97
N ASN A 1253 26.90 -10.23 -44.31
CA ASN A 1253 25.76 -10.47 -45.20
C ASN A 1253 24.58 -9.48 -45.03
N PHE A 1254 24.84 -8.28 -44.50
CA PHE A 1254 23.89 -7.18 -44.39
C PHE A 1254 24.55 -5.80 -44.60
N ASP A 1255 25.71 -5.60 -43.98
CA ASP A 1255 26.65 -4.48 -44.20
C ASP A 1255 27.76 -4.83 -45.22
#